data_AF-A0A356L549-F1
#
_entry.id   AF-A0A356L549-F1
#
_cell.length_a   1.000
_cell.length_b   1.000
_cell.length_c   1.000
_cell.angle_alpha   90.00
_cell.angle_beta   90.00
_cell.angle_gamma   90.00
#
_symmetry.space_group_name_H-M   'P 1'
#
loop_
_entity.id
_entity.type
_entity.pdbx_description
1 polymer ?
#
loop_
_entity_poly.entity_id
_entity_poly.type
_entity_poly.pdbx_seq_one_letter_code
_entity_poly.pdbx_strand_id
1 'polypeptide(L)'
;MNKGKNVKLIFTIIFIAIFGSLIAFLAIDLIDPIRQAFRENSVDPLFQKFASYGWWAPLFICLFQALQLLLVILPSQLTHIVAGFMLGPWWGFLACIAGIFIGNIMIYLLVRKLGPQVYNLFRKKTLAKIENLHLPFESRGFMGTIALMYVLPGIPYGLIAINAANSKLKFYKYIILTTIASIPSLIVGILFGSVSYKIDIPLLIVLALILIILAVISTVYYQKIIAYFTELSSHRSMAYFQAHVRKPRPLLYWFFIQVLRIMFLTRYRVKVYNSEIKKRSRPFVMLFNHTSKFDFIWTFVPLYPQKVNAVTAYYYFCNYNLGSLLHNLGCFPKMLFQPDLSSIKNIKRVVQNQGMLGMAPEGRLSAYGCLESITPATGKLLKNLGVDVILAKASGSYMTFPKWSSYPRRGRIEMRYEQIFSADELSALSFEEIDAKLYDKMYYDEFEWQKQNQVYFRGKHFAEGLEHILYLCPVCGQEFTYEAQGHHLHCTNCHTDVLLNNYYDFECADPRVPKTIRDWYLLQKETEQKRIEDPSYCLESHVRVKMPDPNGRGFALVGEGTTTLTVLGVSFVGTINGKPEDILFKLSNLPAIPFGVKEDFEIYHHNTLYYFIPDNIRSCVKWSVVGEQMYQKYVKELKNENE
;
A
#
# COMPACT_ATOMS: atom_id res chain seq x y z
N MET A 1 -45.34 -8.34 -29.83
CA MET A 1 -44.61 -9.36 -30.63
C MET A 1 -43.13 -9.01 -30.73
N ASN A 2 -42.27 -9.97 -30.42
CA ASN A 2 -40.90 -9.77 -29.94
C ASN A 2 -39.86 -9.88 -31.09
N LYS A 3 -39.77 -8.87 -31.97
CA LYS A 3 -38.87 -8.88 -33.16
C LYS A 3 -37.40 -9.16 -32.80
N GLY A 4 -36.94 -8.75 -31.61
CA GLY A 4 -35.57 -8.97 -31.15
C GLY A 4 -35.24 -10.41 -30.71
N LYS A 5 -36.22 -11.23 -30.32
CA LYS A 5 -35.99 -12.64 -29.95
C LYS A 5 -35.80 -13.53 -31.18
N ASN A 6 -36.54 -13.27 -32.26
CA ASN A 6 -36.47 -14.09 -33.48
C ASN A 6 -35.15 -13.87 -34.24
N VAL A 7 -34.63 -12.64 -34.29
CA VAL A 7 -33.32 -12.34 -34.91
C VAL A 7 -32.18 -13.03 -34.15
N LYS A 8 -32.23 -13.05 -32.81
CA LYS A 8 -31.22 -13.73 -31.97
C LYS A 8 -31.24 -15.25 -32.17
N LEU A 9 -32.43 -15.85 -32.28
CA LEU A 9 -32.59 -17.29 -32.51
C LEU A 9 -32.08 -17.69 -33.90
N ILE A 10 -32.44 -16.92 -34.94
CA ILE A 10 -31.99 -17.15 -36.32
C ILE A 10 -30.46 -17.04 -36.42
N PHE A 11 -29.86 -16.00 -35.84
CA PHE A 11 -28.41 -15.85 -35.84
C PHE A 11 -27.70 -17.01 -35.12
N THR A 12 -28.28 -17.50 -34.03
CA THR A 12 -27.73 -18.65 -33.26
C THR A 12 -27.86 -19.96 -34.04
N ILE A 13 -28.97 -20.17 -34.75
CA ILE A 13 -29.18 -21.35 -35.61
C ILE A 13 -28.24 -21.32 -36.82
N ILE A 14 -28.11 -20.18 -37.49
CA ILE A 14 -27.18 -19.98 -38.61
C ILE A 14 -25.74 -20.20 -38.15
N PHE A 15 -25.39 -19.67 -36.98
CA PHE A 15 -24.10 -19.92 -36.33
C PHE A 15 -23.90 -21.44 -36.15
N ILE A 16 -24.76 -22.11 -35.38
CA ILE A 16 -24.62 -23.55 -35.12
C ILE A 16 -24.59 -24.38 -36.41
N ALA A 17 -25.34 -24.00 -37.45
CA ALA A 17 -25.35 -24.68 -38.74
C ALA A 17 -24.05 -24.51 -39.53
N ILE A 18 -23.52 -23.28 -39.63
CA ILE A 18 -22.23 -22.99 -40.30
C ILE A 18 -21.07 -23.65 -39.54
N PHE A 19 -21.13 -23.66 -38.21
CA PHE A 19 -20.08 -24.25 -37.39
C PHE A 19 -20.15 -25.78 -37.34
N GLY A 20 -21.36 -26.34 -37.29
CA GLY A 20 -21.57 -27.78 -37.41
C GLY A 20 -21.14 -28.33 -38.77
N SER A 21 -21.40 -27.58 -39.86
CA SER A 21 -20.97 -27.97 -41.21
C SER A 21 -19.45 -27.91 -41.38
N LEU A 22 -18.77 -26.91 -40.80
CA LEU A 22 -17.30 -26.83 -40.83
C LEU A 22 -16.65 -27.99 -40.07
N ILE A 23 -17.18 -28.36 -38.90
CA ILE A 23 -16.68 -29.51 -38.14
C ILE A 23 -16.93 -30.82 -38.90
N ALA A 24 -18.13 -31.00 -39.46
CA ALA A 24 -18.46 -32.17 -40.25
C ALA A 24 -17.57 -32.29 -41.49
N PHE A 25 -17.32 -31.18 -42.19
CA PHE A 25 -16.42 -31.12 -43.34
C PHE A 25 -14.99 -31.58 -42.95
N LEU A 26 -14.41 -31.00 -41.90
CA LEU A 26 -13.06 -31.37 -41.45
C LEU A 26 -12.99 -32.83 -40.97
N ALA A 27 -14.04 -33.32 -40.29
CA ALA A 27 -14.09 -34.72 -39.85
C ALA A 27 -14.14 -35.71 -41.02
N ILE A 28 -14.93 -35.39 -42.05
CA ILE A 28 -15.02 -36.21 -43.27
C ILE A 28 -13.70 -36.17 -44.04
N ASP A 29 -13.12 -34.98 -44.21
CA ASP A 29 -11.94 -34.79 -45.05
C ASP A 29 -10.65 -35.37 -44.43
N LEU A 30 -10.60 -35.53 -43.11
CA LEU A 30 -9.47 -36.09 -42.38
C LEU A 30 -9.62 -37.58 -42.05
N ILE A 31 -10.80 -38.19 -42.21
CA ILE A 31 -11.03 -39.58 -41.77
C ILE A 31 -10.15 -40.60 -42.50
N ASP A 32 -9.97 -40.44 -43.81
CA ASP A 32 -9.21 -41.37 -44.64
C ASP A 32 -7.69 -41.21 -44.44
N PRO A 33 -7.12 -39.98 -44.40
CA PRO A 33 -5.74 -39.75 -43.98
C PRO A 33 -5.42 -40.30 -42.59
N ILE A 34 -6.34 -40.16 -41.62
CA ILE A 34 -6.18 -40.73 -40.27
C ILE A 34 -6.14 -42.26 -40.34
N ARG A 35 -7.09 -42.89 -41.06
CA ARG A 35 -7.12 -44.35 -41.24
C ARG A 35 -5.87 -44.88 -41.96
N GLN A 36 -5.31 -44.10 -42.89
CA GLN A 36 -4.09 -44.46 -43.60
C GLN A 36 -2.87 -44.34 -42.68
N ALA A 37 -2.77 -43.26 -41.90
CA ALA A 37 -1.71 -43.07 -40.92
C ALA A 37 -1.67 -44.20 -39.87
N PHE A 38 -2.83 -44.65 -39.39
CA PHE A 38 -2.92 -45.80 -38.48
C PHE A 38 -2.51 -47.13 -39.14
N ARG A 39 -2.80 -47.32 -40.43
CA ARG A 39 -2.45 -48.55 -41.16
C ARG A 39 -0.95 -48.63 -41.49
N GLU A 40 -0.35 -47.50 -41.85
CA GLU A 40 1.05 -47.41 -42.25
C GLU A 40 1.99 -47.17 -41.06
N ASN A 41 1.43 -46.96 -39.86
CA ASN A 41 2.16 -46.53 -38.67
C ASN A 41 3.09 -45.32 -38.93
N SER A 42 2.67 -44.45 -39.85
CA SER A 42 3.38 -43.25 -40.28
C SER A 42 2.43 -42.06 -40.24
N VAL A 43 2.96 -40.88 -39.93
CA VAL A 43 2.21 -39.62 -39.95
C VAL A 43 2.23 -38.94 -41.32
N ASP A 44 2.95 -39.50 -42.30
CA ASP A 44 3.09 -38.93 -43.64
C ASP A 44 1.76 -38.70 -44.38
N PRO A 45 0.74 -39.59 -44.29
CA PRO A 45 -0.56 -39.36 -44.92
C PRO A 45 -1.27 -38.11 -44.39
N LEU A 46 -1.09 -37.79 -43.10
CA LEU A 46 -1.62 -36.56 -42.50
C LEU A 46 -0.87 -35.35 -43.03
N PHE A 47 0.46 -35.39 -43.08
CA PHE A 47 1.26 -34.31 -43.65
C PHE A 47 0.94 -34.02 -45.12
N GLN A 48 0.78 -35.06 -45.94
CA GLN A 48 0.41 -34.91 -47.34
C GLN A 48 -0.98 -34.30 -47.51
N LYS A 49 -1.95 -34.74 -46.69
CA LYS A 49 -3.28 -34.14 -46.69
C LYS A 49 -3.23 -32.67 -46.28
N PHE A 50 -2.51 -32.33 -45.21
CA PHE A 50 -2.43 -30.94 -44.78
C PHE A 50 -1.64 -30.06 -45.75
N ALA A 51 -0.60 -30.59 -46.38
CA ALA A 51 0.13 -29.92 -47.46
C ALA A 51 -0.78 -29.64 -48.66
N SER A 52 -1.78 -30.50 -48.94
CA SER A 52 -2.76 -30.29 -50.01
C SER A 52 -3.64 -29.05 -49.81
N TYR A 53 -3.82 -28.57 -48.57
CA TYR A 53 -4.52 -27.31 -48.31
C TYR A 53 -3.68 -26.08 -48.65
N GLY A 54 -2.35 -26.23 -48.80
CA GLY A 54 -1.44 -25.14 -49.14
C GLY A 54 -1.62 -23.90 -48.26
N TRP A 55 -1.78 -22.73 -48.89
CA TRP A 55 -1.96 -21.44 -48.21
C TRP A 55 -3.23 -21.32 -47.36
N TRP A 56 -4.19 -22.23 -47.51
CA TRP A 56 -5.42 -22.23 -46.71
C TRP A 56 -5.25 -22.89 -45.33
N ALA A 57 -4.18 -23.68 -45.12
CA ALA A 57 -3.98 -24.41 -43.87
C ALA A 57 -3.91 -23.50 -42.62
N PRO A 58 -3.19 -22.35 -42.63
CA PRO A 58 -3.23 -21.39 -41.52
C PRO A 58 -4.62 -20.80 -41.26
N LEU A 59 -5.42 -20.58 -42.31
CA LEU A 59 -6.78 -20.07 -42.16
C LEU A 59 -7.68 -21.09 -41.47
N PHE A 60 -7.60 -22.36 -41.87
CA PHE A 60 -8.38 -23.43 -41.22
C PHE A 60 -8.02 -23.59 -39.75
N ILE A 61 -6.73 -23.57 -39.41
CA ILE A 61 -6.27 -23.62 -38.00
C ILE A 61 -6.76 -22.40 -37.21
N CYS A 62 -6.72 -21.20 -37.80
CA CYS A 62 -7.23 -19.98 -37.18
C CYS A 62 -8.73 -20.07 -36.88
N LEU A 63 -9.54 -20.49 -37.86
CA LEU A 63 -10.98 -20.66 -37.72
C LEU A 63 -11.32 -21.76 -36.71
N PHE A 64 -10.60 -22.88 -36.75
CA PHE A 64 -10.78 -23.98 -35.81
C PHE A 64 -10.44 -23.57 -34.38
N GLN A 65 -9.34 -22.83 -34.19
CA GLN A 65 -8.95 -22.29 -32.89
C GLN A 65 -10.01 -21.30 -32.34
N ALA A 66 -10.51 -20.39 -33.18
CA ALA A 66 -11.57 -19.45 -32.78
C ALA A 66 -12.85 -20.18 -32.36
N LEU A 67 -13.21 -21.23 -33.10
CA LEU A 67 -14.35 -22.10 -32.81
C LEU A 67 -14.17 -22.89 -31.52
N GLN A 68 -13.00 -23.47 -31.32
CA GLN A 68 -12.70 -24.27 -30.14
C GLN A 68 -12.85 -23.46 -28.85
N LEU A 69 -12.45 -22.18 -28.87
CA LEU A 69 -12.65 -21.26 -27.75
C LEU A 69 -14.14 -21.14 -27.38
N LEU A 70 -15.06 -21.27 -28.34
CA LEU A 70 -16.51 -21.18 -28.10
C LEU A 70 -17.13 -22.49 -27.61
N LEU A 71 -16.55 -23.63 -27.99
CA LEU A 71 -17.13 -24.94 -27.66
C LEU A 71 -16.83 -25.42 -26.24
N VAL A 72 -15.90 -24.78 -25.51
CA VAL A 72 -15.53 -24.98 -24.08
C VAL A 72 -15.13 -26.42 -23.66
N ILE A 73 -15.46 -27.44 -24.46
CA ILE A 73 -15.29 -28.87 -24.16
C ILE A 73 -13.87 -29.33 -24.51
N LEU A 74 -13.21 -28.71 -25.48
CA LEU A 74 -11.90 -29.13 -25.98
C LEU A 74 -10.78 -28.19 -25.51
N PRO A 75 -9.70 -28.68 -24.86
CA PRO A 75 -8.55 -27.87 -24.47
C PRO A 75 -7.79 -27.29 -25.66
N SER A 76 -7.60 -25.97 -25.71
CA SER A 76 -6.90 -25.26 -26.80
C SER A 76 -5.48 -25.75 -27.06
N GLN A 77 -4.85 -26.35 -26.04
CA GLN A 77 -3.52 -26.94 -26.13
C GLN A 77 -3.41 -28.02 -27.22
N LEU A 78 -4.50 -28.78 -27.47
CA LEU A 78 -4.50 -29.79 -28.55
C LEU A 78 -4.31 -29.15 -29.92
N THR A 79 -5.02 -28.05 -30.19
CA THR A 79 -4.91 -27.31 -31.46
C THR A 79 -3.55 -26.66 -31.60
N HIS A 80 -2.93 -26.20 -30.51
CA HIS A 80 -1.57 -25.67 -30.55
C HIS A 80 -0.55 -26.75 -30.96
N ILE A 81 -0.67 -27.97 -30.42
CA ILE A 81 0.21 -29.08 -30.79
C ILE A 81 0.01 -29.46 -32.27
N VAL A 82 -1.24 -29.57 -32.71
CA VAL A 82 -1.59 -29.88 -34.10
C VAL A 82 -1.08 -28.78 -35.05
N ALA A 83 -1.26 -27.51 -34.69
CA ALA A 83 -0.77 -26.37 -35.48
C ALA A 83 0.77 -26.34 -35.55
N GLY A 84 1.46 -26.64 -34.46
CA GLY A 84 2.93 -26.70 -34.43
C GLY A 84 3.48 -27.85 -35.25
N PHE A 85 2.80 -29.00 -35.19
CA PHE A 85 3.11 -30.18 -35.99
C PHE A 85 2.92 -29.90 -37.48
N MET A 86 1.79 -29.31 -37.87
CA MET A 86 1.41 -29.13 -39.28
C MET A 86 2.03 -27.92 -39.97
N LEU A 87 2.09 -26.77 -39.28
CA LEU A 87 2.48 -25.48 -39.87
C LEU A 87 3.87 -25.01 -39.42
N GLY A 88 4.50 -25.76 -38.51
CA GLY A 88 5.73 -25.35 -37.85
C GLY A 88 5.52 -24.18 -36.86
N PRO A 89 6.61 -23.71 -36.23
CA PRO A 89 6.52 -22.82 -35.08
C PRO A 89 5.96 -21.43 -35.42
N TRP A 90 6.31 -20.86 -36.56
CA TRP A 90 5.94 -19.49 -36.93
C TRP A 90 4.50 -19.38 -37.42
N TRP A 91 4.13 -20.16 -38.45
CA TRP A 91 2.79 -20.12 -39.02
C TRP A 91 1.74 -20.72 -38.10
N GLY A 92 2.09 -21.75 -37.33
CA GLY A 92 1.23 -22.29 -36.29
C GLY A 92 0.93 -21.26 -35.20
N PHE A 93 1.95 -20.54 -34.71
CA PHE A 93 1.78 -19.47 -33.73
C PHE A 93 0.86 -18.35 -34.25
N LEU A 94 1.12 -17.85 -35.45
CA LEU A 94 0.33 -16.78 -36.07
C LEU A 94 -1.13 -17.20 -36.29
N ALA A 95 -1.37 -18.41 -36.79
CA ALA A 95 -2.71 -18.93 -37.00
C ALA A 95 -3.48 -19.08 -35.68
N CYS A 96 -2.86 -19.68 -34.66
CA CYS A 96 -3.50 -19.88 -33.36
C CYS A 96 -3.74 -18.56 -32.62
N ILE A 97 -2.79 -17.62 -32.61
CA ILE A 97 -2.99 -16.34 -31.89
C ILE A 97 -4.08 -15.49 -32.57
N ALA A 98 -4.15 -15.51 -33.91
CA ALA A 98 -5.23 -14.87 -34.65
C ALA A 98 -6.59 -15.51 -34.32
N GLY A 99 -6.65 -16.85 -34.27
CA GLY A 99 -7.85 -17.58 -33.88
C GLY A 99 -8.28 -17.29 -32.45
N ILE A 100 -7.34 -17.21 -31.49
CA ILE A 100 -7.60 -16.82 -30.10
C ILE A 100 -8.16 -15.40 -30.04
N PHE A 101 -7.58 -14.46 -30.78
CA PHE A 101 -8.04 -13.07 -30.82
C PHE A 101 -9.47 -12.97 -31.36
N ILE A 102 -9.77 -13.62 -32.49
CA ILE A 102 -11.12 -13.66 -33.09
C ILE A 102 -12.12 -14.33 -32.15
N GLY A 103 -11.77 -15.50 -31.59
CA GLY A 103 -12.61 -16.23 -30.65
C GLY A 103 -12.92 -15.40 -29.40
N ASN A 104 -11.94 -14.69 -28.84
CA ASN A 104 -12.15 -13.82 -27.69
C ASN A 104 -13.08 -12.63 -28.01
N ILE A 105 -12.98 -12.02 -29.20
CA ILE A 105 -13.94 -10.99 -29.66
C ILE A 105 -15.36 -11.57 -29.68
N MET A 106 -15.53 -12.75 -30.27
CA MET A 106 -16.82 -13.42 -30.37
C MET A 106 -17.41 -13.72 -28.98
N ILE A 107 -16.61 -14.28 -28.07
CA ILE A 107 -17.01 -14.54 -26.67
C ILE A 107 -17.44 -13.25 -25.98
N TYR A 108 -16.68 -12.18 -26.09
CA TYR A 108 -17.00 -10.90 -25.46
C TYR A 108 -18.35 -10.36 -25.95
N LEU A 109 -18.57 -10.35 -27.27
CA LEU A 109 -19.81 -9.89 -27.88
C LEU A 109 -20.99 -10.79 -27.48
N LEU A 110 -20.80 -12.11 -27.46
CA LEU A 110 -21.79 -13.10 -27.07
C LEU A 110 -22.24 -12.88 -25.62
N VAL A 111 -21.30 -12.81 -24.68
CA VAL A 111 -21.56 -12.63 -23.24
C VAL A 111 -22.22 -11.27 -22.97
N ARG A 112 -21.72 -10.18 -23.58
CA ARG A 112 -22.29 -8.83 -23.39
C ARG A 112 -23.69 -8.66 -23.99
N LYS A 113 -24.03 -9.36 -25.09
CA LYS A 113 -25.36 -9.26 -25.75
C LYS A 113 -26.41 -10.24 -25.23
N LEU A 114 -26.00 -11.43 -24.80
CA LEU A 114 -26.91 -12.49 -24.34
C LEU A 114 -26.98 -12.60 -22.82
N GLY A 115 -26.08 -11.95 -22.09
CA GLY A 115 -26.13 -11.81 -20.64
C GLY A 115 -26.03 -13.17 -19.91
N PRO A 116 -26.70 -13.32 -18.75
CA PRO A 116 -26.59 -14.51 -17.88
C PRO A 116 -27.03 -15.84 -18.51
N GLN A 117 -27.73 -15.81 -19.65
CA GLN A 117 -28.27 -17.01 -20.31
C GLN A 117 -27.16 -17.88 -20.90
N VAL A 118 -26.12 -17.27 -21.48
CA VAL A 118 -24.92 -17.99 -21.98
C VAL A 118 -24.20 -18.67 -20.82
N TYR A 119 -24.11 -17.98 -19.68
CA TYR A 119 -23.48 -18.52 -18.47
C TYR A 119 -24.19 -19.78 -17.95
N ASN A 120 -25.52 -19.78 -17.97
CA ASN A 120 -26.32 -20.93 -17.50
C ASN A 120 -26.24 -22.15 -18.44
N LEU A 121 -26.04 -21.94 -19.75
CA LEU A 121 -25.90 -23.01 -20.75
C LEU A 121 -24.62 -23.83 -20.56
N PHE A 122 -23.53 -23.21 -20.10
CA PHE A 122 -22.24 -23.87 -19.86
C PHE A 122 -22.06 -24.34 -18.40
N ARG A 123 -23.10 -24.24 -17.56
CA ARG A 123 -23.07 -24.60 -16.14
C ARG A 123 -23.42 -26.09 -15.93
N LYS A 124 -22.41 -26.96 -15.95
CA LYS A 124 -22.41 -28.21 -15.15
C LYS A 124 -21.17 -28.22 -14.24
N LYS A 125 -21.42 -28.23 -12.91
CA LYS A 125 -20.51 -28.50 -11.77
C LYS A 125 -19.15 -27.76 -11.63
N THR A 126 -18.52 -27.26 -12.69
CA THR A 126 -17.12 -26.77 -12.65
C THR A 126 -16.96 -25.31 -12.20
N LEU A 127 -18.00 -24.48 -12.35
CA LEU A 127 -17.92 -23.01 -12.16
C LEU A 127 -18.43 -22.48 -10.81
N ALA A 128 -19.24 -23.24 -10.06
CA ALA A 128 -19.83 -22.78 -8.79
C ALA A 128 -18.80 -22.49 -7.67
N LYS A 129 -17.53 -22.86 -7.87
CA LYS A 129 -16.44 -22.65 -6.89
C LYS A 129 -15.59 -21.41 -7.14
N ILE A 130 -15.62 -20.82 -8.35
CA ILE A 130 -14.84 -19.60 -8.68
C ILE A 130 -15.61 -18.33 -8.24
N GLU A 131 -16.95 -18.37 -8.21
CA GLU A 131 -17.80 -17.28 -7.68
C GLU A 131 -17.53 -16.94 -6.21
N ASN A 132 -17.01 -17.88 -5.42
CA ASN A 132 -16.72 -17.68 -3.99
C ASN A 132 -15.42 -16.88 -3.74
N LEU A 133 -14.64 -16.57 -4.77
CA LEU A 133 -13.50 -15.67 -4.64
C LEU A 133 -14.03 -14.23 -4.75
N HIS A 134 -14.29 -13.61 -3.61
CA HIS A 134 -14.72 -12.21 -3.46
C HIS A 134 -13.61 -11.22 -3.89
N LEU A 135 -13.15 -11.32 -5.14
CA LEU A 135 -12.27 -10.34 -5.75
C LEU A 135 -13.11 -9.29 -6.50
N PRO A 136 -12.90 -7.99 -6.27
CA PRO A 136 -13.51 -6.95 -7.08
C PRO A 136 -13.14 -7.18 -8.56
N PHE A 137 -14.15 -7.24 -9.43
CA PHE A 137 -14.08 -7.59 -10.86
C PHE A 137 -13.23 -6.66 -11.77
N GLU A 138 -12.34 -5.85 -11.20
CA GLU A 138 -11.41 -4.97 -11.92
C GLU A 138 -10.02 -4.87 -11.27
N SER A 139 -9.76 -5.61 -10.20
CA SER A 139 -8.47 -5.54 -9.49
C SER A 139 -7.32 -6.13 -10.31
N ARG A 140 -6.09 -5.64 -10.09
CA ARG A 140 -4.87 -6.29 -10.62
C ARG A 140 -4.77 -7.76 -10.19
N GLY A 141 -5.28 -8.10 -9.00
CA GLY A 141 -5.36 -9.47 -8.51
C GLY A 141 -6.26 -10.35 -9.38
N PHE A 142 -7.43 -9.85 -9.77
CA PHE A 142 -8.32 -10.55 -10.70
C PHE A 142 -7.67 -10.75 -12.08
N MET A 143 -7.08 -9.69 -12.66
CA MET A 143 -6.39 -9.79 -13.95
C MET A 143 -5.19 -10.75 -13.90
N GLY A 144 -4.40 -10.72 -12.81
CA GLY A 144 -3.30 -11.66 -12.60
C GLY A 144 -3.76 -13.10 -12.42
N THR A 145 -4.90 -13.30 -11.75
CA THR A 145 -5.51 -14.63 -11.58
C THR A 145 -5.98 -15.20 -12.92
N ILE A 146 -6.68 -14.39 -13.73
CA ILE A 146 -7.09 -14.76 -15.09
C ILE A 146 -5.85 -15.09 -15.94
N ALA A 147 -4.81 -14.27 -15.88
CA ALA A 147 -3.58 -14.51 -16.63
C ALA A 147 -2.90 -15.83 -16.24
N LEU A 148 -2.83 -16.13 -14.94
CA LEU A 148 -2.30 -17.39 -14.42
C LEU A 148 -3.10 -18.60 -14.91
N MET A 149 -4.43 -18.50 -14.98
CA MET A 149 -5.28 -19.59 -15.46
C MET A 149 -4.98 -19.98 -16.92
N TYR A 150 -4.57 -19.04 -17.78
CA TYR A 150 -4.16 -19.35 -19.16
C TYR A 150 -2.82 -20.09 -19.24
N VAL A 151 -1.95 -19.93 -18.25
CA VAL A 151 -0.65 -20.62 -18.18
C VAL A 151 -0.81 -22.06 -17.68
N LEU A 152 -1.82 -22.32 -16.84
CA LEU A 152 -2.06 -23.66 -16.28
C LEU A 152 -2.58 -24.62 -17.36
N PRO A 153 -1.90 -25.77 -17.59
CA PRO A 153 -2.37 -26.77 -18.54
C PRO A 153 -3.68 -27.43 -18.09
N GLY A 154 -4.52 -27.85 -19.05
CA GLY A 154 -5.75 -28.60 -18.81
C GLY A 154 -7.02 -27.75 -18.62
N ILE A 155 -6.91 -26.43 -18.43
CA ILE A 155 -8.07 -25.54 -18.35
C ILE A 155 -8.49 -25.08 -19.76
N PRO A 156 -9.76 -25.28 -20.18
CA PRO A 156 -10.24 -24.78 -21.47
C PRO A 156 -10.21 -23.25 -21.53
N TYR A 157 -9.53 -22.67 -22.51
CA TYR A 157 -9.40 -21.21 -22.66
C TYR A 157 -10.74 -20.50 -22.82
N GLY A 158 -11.70 -21.14 -23.48
CA GLY A 158 -13.07 -20.66 -23.59
C GLY A 158 -13.74 -20.38 -22.25
N LEU A 159 -13.50 -21.25 -21.26
CA LEU A 159 -14.04 -21.09 -19.91
C LEU A 159 -13.45 -19.86 -19.21
N ILE A 160 -12.15 -19.63 -19.37
CA ILE A 160 -11.44 -18.48 -18.81
C ILE A 160 -11.96 -17.18 -19.47
N ALA A 161 -12.07 -17.19 -20.81
CA ALA A 161 -12.56 -16.08 -21.61
C ALA A 161 -14.00 -15.69 -21.25
N ILE A 162 -14.92 -16.65 -21.09
CA ILE A 162 -16.31 -16.36 -20.68
C ILE A 162 -16.35 -15.68 -19.31
N ASN A 163 -15.57 -16.17 -18.33
CA ASN A 163 -15.50 -15.56 -17.00
C ASN A 163 -14.93 -14.14 -17.06
N ALA A 164 -13.84 -13.93 -17.81
CA ALA A 164 -13.26 -12.62 -17.99
C ALA A 164 -14.20 -11.66 -18.73
N ALA A 165 -15.02 -12.13 -19.68
CA ALA A 165 -15.99 -11.31 -20.42
C ALA A 165 -17.19 -10.91 -19.56
N ASN A 166 -17.58 -11.75 -18.60
CA ASN A 166 -18.66 -11.47 -17.64
C ASN A 166 -18.24 -10.42 -16.58
N SER A 167 -16.94 -10.17 -16.42
CA SER A 167 -16.44 -9.13 -15.52
C SER A 167 -16.76 -7.71 -16.03
N LYS A 168 -16.49 -6.68 -15.22
CA LYS A 168 -16.65 -5.27 -15.62
C LYS A 168 -15.52 -4.74 -16.53
N LEU A 169 -14.61 -5.61 -17.00
CA LEU A 169 -13.52 -5.22 -17.89
C LEU A 169 -14.02 -4.56 -19.20
N LYS A 170 -13.41 -3.42 -19.54
CA LYS A 170 -13.57 -2.77 -20.85
C LYS A 170 -13.02 -3.68 -21.96
N PHE A 171 -13.62 -3.63 -23.16
CA PHE A 171 -13.29 -4.48 -24.31
C PHE A 171 -11.78 -4.61 -24.58
N TYR A 172 -11.06 -3.49 -24.69
CA TYR A 172 -9.62 -3.51 -24.97
C TYR A 172 -8.80 -4.20 -23.87
N LYS A 173 -9.14 -3.98 -22.58
CA LYS A 173 -8.45 -4.66 -21.46
C LYS A 173 -8.70 -6.16 -21.48
N TYR A 174 -9.93 -6.57 -21.77
CA TYR A 174 -10.31 -7.97 -21.91
C TYR A 174 -9.53 -8.66 -23.05
N ILE A 175 -9.53 -8.07 -24.25
CA ILE A 175 -8.87 -8.65 -25.43
C ILE A 175 -7.36 -8.74 -25.23
N ILE A 176 -6.73 -7.67 -24.73
CA ILE A 176 -5.28 -7.66 -24.44
C ILE A 176 -4.96 -8.74 -23.40
N LEU A 177 -5.71 -8.81 -22.30
CA LEU A 177 -5.46 -9.77 -21.23
C LEU A 177 -5.57 -11.22 -21.72
N THR A 178 -6.69 -11.58 -22.35
CA THR A 178 -7.00 -12.95 -22.77
C THR A 178 -6.11 -13.43 -23.92
N THR A 179 -5.70 -12.53 -24.82
CA THR A 179 -4.80 -12.86 -25.93
C THR A 179 -3.36 -12.98 -25.44
N ILE A 180 -2.83 -12.00 -24.69
CA ILE A 180 -1.43 -12.01 -24.24
C ILE A 180 -1.20 -13.12 -23.20
N ALA A 181 -2.12 -13.32 -22.25
CA ALA A 181 -1.96 -14.36 -21.23
C ALA A 181 -1.91 -15.78 -21.82
N SER A 182 -2.48 -15.98 -23.01
CA SER A 182 -2.47 -17.27 -23.70
C SER A 182 -1.12 -17.63 -24.35
N ILE A 183 -0.25 -16.63 -24.59
CA ILE A 183 1.00 -16.76 -25.35
C ILE A 183 1.96 -17.80 -24.74
N PRO A 184 2.25 -17.82 -23.42
CA PRO A 184 3.22 -18.78 -22.87
C PRO A 184 2.84 -20.23 -23.12
N SER A 185 1.57 -20.60 -22.86
CA SER A 185 1.07 -21.97 -23.09
C SER A 185 0.87 -22.27 -24.59
N LEU A 186 0.57 -21.25 -25.42
CA LEU A 186 0.59 -21.38 -26.89
C LEU A 186 1.98 -21.75 -27.41
N ILE A 187 3.03 -21.04 -26.97
CA ILE A 187 4.42 -21.31 -27.39
C ILE A 187 4.81 -22.73 -27.02
N VAL A 188 4.52 -23.18 -25.79
CA VAL A 188 4.84 -24.54 -25.34
C VAL A 188 4.19 -25.60 -26.23
N GLY A 189 2.89 -25.46 -26.53
CA GLY A 189 2.16 -26.40 -27.38
C GLY A 189 2.69 -26.43 -28.83
N ILE A 190 2.94 -25.25 -29.41
CA ILE A 190 3.46 -25.12 -30.78
C ILE A 190 4.87 -25.72 -30.90
N LEU A 191 5.76 -25.42 -29.95
CA LEU A 191 7.11 -25.96 -29.95
C LEU A 191 7.08 -27.49 -29.82
N PHE A 192 6.30 -28.01 -28.86
CA PHE A 192 6.13 -29.46 -28.68
C PHE A 192 5.66 -30.16 -29.96
N GLY A 193 4.63 -29.61 -30.63
CA GLY A 193 4.17 -30.13 -31.92
C GLY A 193 5.22 -30.06 -33.02
N SER A 194 5.99 -28.98 -33.10
CA SER A 194 6.98 -28.77 -34.17
C SER A 194 8.22 -29.68 -34.09
N VAL A 195 8.45 -30.30 -32.93
CA VAL A 195 9.58 -31.22 -32.71
C VAL A 195 9.15 -32.66 -32.55
N SER A 196 7.85 -32.95 -32.43
CA SER A 196 7.35 -34.30 -32.10
C SER A 196 7.69 -35.36 -33.16
N TYR A 197 7.85 -34.97 -34.43
CA TYR A 197 8.27 -35.87 -35.51
C TYR A 197 9.79 -36.07 -35.62
N LYS A 198 10.60 -35.28 -34.89
CA LYS A 198 12.07 -35.35 -34.89
C LYS A 198 12.65 -36.07 -33.68
N ILE A 199 11.80 -36.44 -32.73
CA ILE A 199 12.19 -36.99 -31.43
C ILE A 199 11.90 -38.50 -31.41
N ASP A 200 12.80 -39.28 -30.81
CA ASP A 200 12.57 -40.70 -30.59
C ASP A 200 11.28 -40.96 -29.81
N ILE A 201 10.50 -41.95 -30.23
CA ILE A 201 9.20 -42.31 -29.63
C ILE A 201 9.24 -42.41 -28.09
N PRO A 202 10.28 -43.01 -27.45
CA PRO A 202 10.36 -43.04 -25.98
C PRO A 202 10.42 -41.66 -25.32
N LEU A 203 11.20 -40.72 -25.87
CA LEU A 203 11.33 -39.36 -25.32
C LEU A 203 10.03 -38.55 -25.55
N LEU A 204 9.36 -38.76 -26.68
CA LEU A 204 8.04 -38.18 -26.95
C LEU A 204 7.00 -38.64 -25.91
N ILE A 205 6.98 -39.93 -25.58
CA ILE A 205 6.10 -40.49 -24.55
C ILE A 205 6.39 -39.87 -23.18
N VAL A 206 7.66 -39.73 -22.79
CA VAL A 206 8.04 -39.10 -21.51
C VAL A 206 7.56 -37.64 -21.44
N LEU A 207 7.77 -36.85 -22.50
CA LEU A 207 7.33 -35.45 -22.54
C LEU A 207 5.79 -35.34 -22.52
N ALA A 208 5.08 -36.23 -23.24
CA ALA A 208 3.62 -36.31 -23.21
C ALA A 208 3.11 -36.66 -21.81
N LEU A 209 3.75 -37.62 -21.12
CA LEU A 209 3.42 -37.99 -19.74
C LEU A 209 3.64 -36.83 -18.77
N ILE A 210 4.74 -36.07 -18.90
CA ILE A 210 4.98 -34.87 -18.09
C ILE A 210 3.87 -33.83 -18.31
N LEU A 211 3.48 -33.56 -19.55
CA LEU A 211 2.39 -32.62 -19.86
C LEU A 211 1.04 -33.10 -19.31
N ILE A 212 0.75 -34.40 -19.38
CA ILE A 212 -0.46 -35.00 -18.79
C ILE A 212 -0.43 -34.87 -17.27
N ILE A 213 0.69 -35.18 -16.62
CA ILE A 213 0.86 -35.04 -15.16
C ILE A 213 0.68 -33.58 -14.75
N LEU A 214 1.30 -32.64 -15.45
CA LEU A 214 1.13 -31.21 -15.18
C LEU A 214 -0.32 -30.75 -15.38
N ALA A 215 -1.00 -31.25 -16.41
CA ALA A 215 -2.42 -30.98 -16.65
C ALA A 215 -3.31 -31.57 -15.54
N VAL A 216 -3.04 -32.81 -15.09
CA VAL A 216 -3.76 -33.45 -13.99
C VAL A 216 -3.53 -32.70 -12.68
N ILE A 217 -2.29 -32.38 -12.33
CA ILE A 217 -1.96 -31.58 -11.14
C ILE A 217 -2.66 -30.22 -11.22
N SER A 218 -2.56 -29.54 -12.36
CA SER A 218 -3.22 -28.24 -12.55
C SER A 218 -4.73 -28.36 -12.39
N THR A 219 -5.37 -29.36 -12.98
CA THR A 219 -6.83 -29.55 -12.92
C THR A 219 -7.31 -30.01 -11.53
N VAL A 220 -6.51 -30.78 -10.79
CA VAL A 220 -6.85 -31.23 -9.43
C VAL A 220 -6.63 -30.09 -8.42
N TYR A 221 -5.53 -29.33 -8.56
CA TYR A 221 -5.12 -28.32 -7.60
C TYR A 221 -5.45 -26.88 -8.00
N TYR A 222 -6.10 -26.61 -9.14
CA TYR A 222 -6.36 -25.25 -9.63
C TYR A 222 -7.07 -24.39 -8.59
N GLN A 223 -7.99 -24.96 -7.79
CA GLN A 223 -8.68 -24.24 -6.71
C GLN A 223 -7.71 -23.76 -5.64
N LYS A 224 -6.76 -24.60 -5.22
CA LYS A 224 -5.75 -24.23 -4.23
C LYS A 224 -4.75 -23.22 -4.80
N ILE A 225 -4.38 -23.37 -6.08
CA ILE A 225 -3.49 -22.45 -6.77
C ILE A 225 -4.15 -21.07 -6.89
N ILE A 226 -5.39 -21.01 -7.41
CA ILE A 226 -6.16 -19.76 -7.53
C ILE A 226 -6.39 -19.14 -6.15
N ALA A 227 -6.80 -19.93 -5.15
CA ALA A 227 -6.97 -19.44 -3.79
C ALA A 227 -5.66 -18.85 -3.24
N TYR A 228 -4.53 -19.54 -3.38
CA TYR A 228 -3.23 -19.04 -2.93
C TYR A 228 -2.84 -17.72 -3.59
N PHE A 229 -2.99 -17.58 -4.92
CA PHE A 229 -2.66 -16.33 -5.62
C PHE A 229 -3.65 -15.20 -5.32
N THR A 230 -4.92 -15.54 -5.13
CA THR A 230 -5.97 -14.60 -4.71
C THR A 230 -5.73 -14.12 -3.28
N GLU A 231 -5.43 -15.03 -2.36
CA GLU A 231 -5.06 -14.74 -0.99
C GLU A 231 -3.79 -13.90 -0.93
N LEU A 232 -2.79 -14.15 -1.79
CA LEU A 232 -1.58 -13.33 -1.91
C LEU A 232 -1.89 -11.85 -2.23
N SER A 233 -2.92 -11.61 -3.05
CA SER A 233 -3.42 -10.25 -3.32
C SER A 233 -4.19 -9.67 -2.14
N SER A 234 -4.95 -10.50 -1.41
CA SER A 234 -5.68 -10.10 -0.19
C SER A 234 -4.77 -9.77 1.00
N HIS A 235 -3.60 -10.41 1.08
CA HIS A 235 -2.52 -10.13 2.04
C HIS A 235 -1.84 -8.77 1.83
N ARG A 236 -2.24 -8.05 0.78
CA ARG A 236 -1.83 -6.68 0.47
C ARG A 236 -3.07 -5.80 0.51
N SER A 237 -3.74 -5.75 1.65
CA SER A 237 -4.89 -4.86 1.88
C SER A 237 -4.80 -4.23 3.26
N MET A 238 -5.38 -3.05 3.43
CA MET A 238 -5.41 -2.40 4.74
C MET A 238 -6.08 -3.26 5.81
N ALA A 239 -7.22 -3.88 5.46
CA ALA A 239 -7.93 -4.80 6.35
C ALA A 239 -7.03 -5.96 6.82
N TYR A 240 -6.21 -6.51 5.93
CA TYR A 240 -5.23 -7.54 6.28
C TYR A 240 -4.20 -7.03 7.30
N PHE A 241 -3.60 -5.86 7.04
CA PHE A 241 -2.59 -5.26 7.91
C PHE A 241 -3.14 -4.90 9.29
N GLN A 242 -4.40 -4.45 9.38
CA GLN A 242 -5.08 -4.16 10.64
C GLN A 242 -5.48 -5.42 11.40
N ALA A 243 -5.88 -6.48 10.70
CA ALA A 243 -6.37 -7.70 11.33
C ALA A 243 -5.26 -8.63 11.85
N HIS A 244 -4.03 -8.49 11.36
CA HIS A 244 -2.93 -9.43 11.66
C HIS A 244 -1.70 -8.70 12.18
N VAL A 245 -0.90 -9.42 12.96
CA VAL A 245 0.47 -9.02 13.29
C VAL A 245 1.41 -10.18 13.01
N ARG A 246 2.60 -9.90 12.49
CA ARG A 246 3.60 -10.90 12.12
C ARG A 246 4.87 -10.70 12.93
N LYS A 247 5.56 -11.80 13.24
CA LYS A 247 6.95 -11.71 13.72
C LYS A 247 7.86 -11.25 12.56
N PRO A 248 8.84 -10.37 12.82
CA PRO A 248 9.78 -9.93 11.78
C PRO A 248 10.49 -11.13 11.13
N ARG A 249 10.47 -11.21 9.79
CA ARG A 249 11.10 -12.30 9.03
C ARG A 249 12.62 -12.28 9.27
N PRO A 250 13.23 -13.35 9.81
CA PRO A 250 14.62 -13.32 10.29
C PRO A 250 15.65 -12.82 9.27
N LEU A 251 15.66 -13.41 8.06
CA LEU A 251 16.63 -13.06 7.00
C LEU A 251 16.42 -11.64 6.47
N LEU A 252 15.15 -11.27 6.22
CA LEU A 252 14.79 -9.94 5.73
C LEU A 252 15.17 -8.87 6.76
N TYR A 253 14.81 -9.09 8.03
CA TYR A 253 15.13 -8.19 9.12
C TYR A 253 16.65 -8.03 9.29
N TRP A 254 17.40 -9.14 9.29
CA TRP A 254 18.87 -9.10 9.34
C TRP A 254 19.45 -8.27 8.20
N PHE A 255 19.02 -8.50 6.96
CA PHE A 255 19.50 -7.77 5.78
C PHE A 255 19.27 -6.26 5.94
N PHE A 256 18.04 -5.85 6.27
CA PHE A 256 17.71 -4.43 6.49
C PHE A 256 18.54 -3.81 7.62
N ILE A 257 18.71 -4.51 8.74
CA ILE A 257 19.53 -4.03 9.86
C ILE A 257 20.99 -3.83 9.46
N GLN A 258 21.59 -4.76 8.70
CA GLN A 258 22.99 -4.60 8.26
C GLN A 258 23.14 -3.39 7.33
N VAL A 259 22.22 -3.23 6.37
CA VAL A 259 22.21 -2.07 5.46
C VAL A 259 22.09 -0.77 6.25
N LEU A 260 21.11 -0.66 7.15
CA LEU A 260 20.91 0.54 7.96
C LEU A 260 22.10 0.82 8.89
N ARG A 261 22.70 -0.21 9.49
CA ARG A 261 23.87 -0.08 10.35
C ARG A 261 25.07 0.51 9.60
N ILE A 262 25.36 0.00 8.41
CA ILE A 262 26.47 0.47 7.57
C ILE A 262 26.23 1.90 7.08
N MET A 263 24.99 2.22 6.67
CA MET A 263 24.65 3.53 6.11
C MET A 263 24.60 4.64 7.15
N PHE A 264 24.08 4.36 8.36
CA PHE A 264 23.70 5.40 9.32
C PHE A 264 24.56 5.41 10.59
N LEU A 265 24.79 4.28 11.26
CA LEU A 265 25.47 4.32 12.55
C LEU A 265 26.94 4.78 12.44
N THR A 266 27.62 4.38 11.37
CA THR A 266 29.00 4.82 11.08
C THR A 266 29.08 6.29 10.65
N ARG A 267 28.02 6.79 9.99
CA ARG A 267 27.99 8.12 9.37
C ARG A 267 27.60 9.24 10.32
N TYR A 268 26.77 8.96 11.33
CA TYR A 268 26.16 9.96 12.24
C TYR A 268 26.71 9.89 13.67
N ARG A 269 27.91 9.29 13.87
CA ARG A 269 28.63 9.23 15.16
C ARG A 269 27.71 8.85 16.34
N VAL A 270 26.89 7.82 16.15
CA VAL A 270 25.88 7.42 17.12
C VAL A 270 26.55 6.81 18.34
N LYS A 271 26.37 7.44 19.51
CA LYS A 271 26.80 6.91 20.80
C LYS A 271 25.62 6.20 21.45
N VAL A 272 25.84 4.98 21.91
CA VAL A 272 24.79 4.16 22.52
C VAL A 272 25.17 3.86 23.97
N TYR A 273 24.31 4.26 24.90
CA TYR A 273 24.44 4.01 26.32
C TYR A 273 23.42 2.96 26.76
N ASN A 274 23.77 2.14 27.76
CA ASN A 274 22.91 1.11 28.33
C ASN A 274 22.43 0.05 27.31
N SER A 275 23.32 -0.35 26.41
CA SER A 275 23.00 -1.29 25.32
C SER A 275 22.78 -2.75 25.78
N GLU A 276 23.07 -3.06 27.04
CA GLU A 276 22.82 -4.36 27.68
C GLU A 276 21.35 -4.75 27.67
N ILE A 277 20.43 -3.78 27.48
CA ILE A 277 19.00 -4.04 27.34
C ILE A 277 18.67 -5.01 26.20
N LYS A 278 19.54 -5.11 25.18
CA LYS A 278 19.39 -6.10 24.11
C LYS A 278 19.48 -7.56 24.59
N LYS A 279 19.98 -7.80 25.82
CA LYS A 279 20.03 -9.13 26.46
C LYS A 279 18.77 -9.45 27.27
N ARG A 280 17.87 -8.48 27.47
CA ARG A 280 16.66 -8.67 28.30
C ARG A 280 15.73 -9.72 27.69
N SER A 281 15.07 -10.48 28.56
CA SER A 281 14.00 -11.40 28.21
C SER A 281 12.78 -10.65 27.68
N ARG A 282 12.11 -11.24 26.70
CA ARG A 282 10.82 -10.78 26.19
C ARG A 282 9.68 -11.41 27.01
N PRO A 283 8.47 -10.80 27.00
CA PRO A 283 8.07 -9.60 26.28
C PRO A 283 8.36 -8.31 27.07
N PHE A 284 8.50 -7.21 26.36
CA PHE A 284 8.52 -5.87 26.95
C PHE A 284 8.11 -4.82 25.93
N VAL A 285 7.70 -3.65 26.43
CA VAL A 285 7.40 -2.48 25.61
C VAL A 285 8.62 -1.57 25.56
N MET A 286 8.92 -1.07 24.37
CA MET A 286 9.94 -0.07 24.13
C MET A 286 9.27 1.21 23.62
N LEU A 287 9.32 2.24 24.46
CA LEU A 287 8.93 3.58 24.12
C LEU A 287 10.13 4.35 23.58
N PHE A 288 9.90 5.31 22.69
CA PHE A 288 10.94 6.24 22.23
C PHE A 288 10.35 7.61 21.95
N ASN A 289 11.16 8.66 22.12
CA ASN A 289 10.80 10.02 21.73
C ASN A 289 10.85 10.18 20.22
N HIS A 290 9.95 11.00 19.67
CA HIS A 290 9.76 11.15 18.23
C HIS A 290 10.10 12.56 17.75
N THR A 291 11.38 12.76 17.47
CA THR A 291 11.99 14.05 17.09
C THR A 291 12.51 14.10 15.66
N SER A 292 12.86 12.95 15.08
CA SER A 292 13.42 12.83 13.73
C SER A 292 12.71 11.78 12.86
N LYS A 293 12.76 12.00 11.53
CA LYS A 293 12.36 11.00 10.53
C LYS A 293 13.11 9.67 10.66
N PHE A 294 14.27 9.66 11.34
CA PHE A 294 15.13 8.49 11.53
C PHE A 294 15.14 7.88 12.94
N ASP A 295 14.24 8.29 13.84
CA ASP A 295 14.25 7.79 15.23
C ASP A 295 14.18 6.26 15.33
N PHE A 296 13.42 5.62 14.46
CA PHE A 296 13.33 4.16 14.41
C PHE A 296 14.69 3.50 14.09
N ILE A 297 15.56 4.16 13.33
CA ILE A 297 16.90 3.66 13.01
C ILE A 297 17.76 3.70 14.28
N TRP A 298 17.78 4.86 14.95
CA TRP A 298 18.59 5.06 16.16
C TRP A 298 18.13 4.17 17.31
N THR A 299 16.83 3.91 17.38
CA THR A 299 16.20 3.12 18.44
C THR A 299 16.30 1.62 18.18
N PHE A 300 16.05 1.15 16.95
CA PHE A 300 15.89 -0.29 16.72
C PHE A 300 17.18 -0.98 16.31
N VAL A 301 18.04 -0.32 15.52
CA VAL A 301 19.26 -0.94 14.98
C VAL A 301 20.24 -1.35 16.08
N PRO A 302 20.50 -0.55 17.14
CA PRO A 302 21.42 -0.95 18.20
C PRO A 302 20.98 -2.17 19.02
N LEU A 303 19.69 -2.54 18.96
CA LEU A 303 19.12 -3.63 19.75
C LEU A 303 19.23 -4.99 19.08
N TYR A 304 19.63 -5.07 17.81
CA TYR A 304 19.85 -6.35 17.14
C TYR A 304 20.83 -7.23 17.97
N PRO A 305 20.52 -8.52 18.24
CA PRO A 305 19.59 -9.41 17.52
C PRO A 305 18.12 -9.36 17.99
N GLN A 306 17.75 -8.46 18.89
CA GLN A 306 16.34 -8.25 19.23
C GLN A 306 15.58 -7.76 17.99
N LYS A 307 14.34 -8.23 17.82
CA LYS A 307 13.49 -7.91 16.68
C LYS A 307 12.27 -7.16 17.18
N VAL A 308 12.09 -5.95 16.67
CA VAL A 308 11.03 -5.04 17.10
C VAL A 308 9.78 -5.27 16.26
N ASN A 309 8.64 -5.43 16.92
CA ASN A 309 7.32 -5.25 16.32
C ASN A 309 6.90 -3.80 16.54
N ALA A 310 6.88 -2.99 15.48
CA ALA A 310 6.67 -1.55 15.62
C ALA A 310 5.22 -1.14 15.27
N VAL A 311 4.66 -0.27 16.12
CA VAL A 311 3.45 0.47 15.79
C VAL A 311 3.83 1.57 14.80
N THR A 312 3.14 1.67 13.67
CA THR A 312 3.49 2.60 12.60
C THR A 312 2.23 3.29 12.08
N ALA A 313 2.34 4.57 11.70
CA ALA A 313 1.18 5.34 11.24
C ALA A 313 0.49 4.69 10.03
N TYR A 314 -0.84 4.77 10.02
CA TYR A 314 -1.71 4.15 9.01
C TYR A 314 -1.31 4.47 7.57
N TYR A 315 -0.91 5.72 7.29
CA TYR A 315 -0.60 6.18 5.95
C TYR A 315 0.54 5.41 5.26
N TYR A 316 1.51 4.87 6.01
CA TYR A 316 2.58 4.04 5.45
C TYR A 316 2.06 2.74 4.82
N PHE A 317 0.89 2.27 5.25
CA PHE A 317 0.23 1.07 4.73
C PHE A 317 -0.76 1.38 3.61
N CYS A 318 -1.04 2.66 3.28
CA CYS A 318 -1.87 3.03 2.14
C CYS A 318 -1.20 2.72 0.79
N ASN A 319 0.14 2.62 0.75
CA ASN A 319 0.84 1.97 -0.36
C ASN A 319 1.03 0.49 0.01
N TYR A 320 0.30 -0.43 -0.62
CA TYR A 320 0.29 -1.84 -0.21
C TYR A 320 1.61 -2.57 -0.45
N ASN A 321 2.46 -2.10 -1.36
CA ASN A 321 3.80 -2.67 -1.53
C ASN A 321 4.71 -2.29 -0.37
N LEU A 322 4.72 -1.01 0.02
CA LEU A 322 5.44 -0.54 1.20
C LEU A 322 4.86 -1.16 2.48
N GLY A 323 3.54 -1.15 2.62
CA GLY A 323 2.83 -1.78 3.73
C GLY A 323 3.16 -3.26 3.86
N SER A 324 3.22 -4.01 2.76
CA SER A 324 3.62 -5.43 2.79
C SER A 324 5.07 -5.63 3.23
N LEU A 325 6.00 -4.74 2.83
CA LEU A 325 7.39 -4.78 3.28
C LEU A 325 7.49 -4.53 4.79
N LEU A 326 6.87 -3.44 5.26
CA LEU A 326 6.82 -3.07 6.68
C LEU A 326 6.18 -4.19 7.51
N HIS A 327 5.10 -4.78 7.02
CA HIS A 327 4.42 -5.88 7.70
C HIS A 327 5.31 -7.13 7.82
N ASN A 328 6.12 -7.43 6.81
CA ASN A 328 7.10 -8.53 6.88
C ASN A 328 8.30 -8.21 7.81
N LEU A 329 8.58 -6.93 8.05
CA LEU A 329 9.51 -6.45 9.07
C LEU A 329 8.87 -6.39 10.47
N GLY A 330 7.60 -6.75 10.62
CA GLY A 330 6.86 -6.83 11.87
C GLY A 330 6.11 -5.56 12.29
N CYS A 331 6.02 -4.56 11.42
CA CYS A 331 5.22 -3.37 11.66
C CYS A 331 3.73 -3.60 11.41
N PHE A 332 2.87 -2.80 12.05
CA PHE A 332 1.44 -2.80 11.81
C PHE A 332 0.84 -1.39 11.95
N PRO A 333 -0.26 -1.10 11.22
CA PRO A 333 -0.84 0.24 11.18
C PRO A 333 -1.49 0.64 12.50
N LYS A 334 -1.44 1.93 12.78
CA LYS A 334 -2.21 2.62 13.82
C LYS A 334 -2.77 3.92 13.28
N MET A 335 -4.03 4.17 13.56
CA MET A 335 -4.64 5.49 13.40
C MET A 335 -4.23 6.41 14.55
N LEU A 336 -3.85 7.64 14.20
CA LEU A 336 -3.36 8.63 15.15
C LEU A 336 -4.54 9.32 15.83
N PHE A 337 -4.39 9.62 17.11
CA PHE A 337 -5.31 10.47 17.89
C PHE A 337 -6.79 10.04 17.96
N GLN A 338 -7.14 8.83 17.52
CA GLN A 338 -8.48 8.24 17.67
C GLN A 338 -8.43 6.80 18.24
N PRO A 339 -9.54 6.31 18.82
CA PRO A 339 -9.66 4.91 19.23
C PRO A 339 -9.44 3.94 18.06
N ASP A 340 -8.46 3.05 18.19
CA ASP A 340 -8.14 2.04 17.16
C ASP A 340 -8.08 0.65 17.80
N LEU A 341 -9.24 -0.02 17.82
CA LEU A 341 -9.38 -1.36 18.38
C LEU A 341 -8.52 -2.40 17.64
N SER A 342 -8.27 -2.19 16.34
CA SER A 342 -7.45 -3.11 15.55
C SER A 342 -5.99 -3.07 16.00
N SER A 343 -5.45 -1.86 16.17
CA SER A 343 -4.10 -1.63 16.68
C SER A 343 -3.93 -2.15 18.11
N ILE A 344 -4.90 -1.88 19.00
CA ILE A 344 -4.87 -2.39 20.39
C ILE A 344 -4.85 -3.92 20.44
N LYS A 345 -5.64 -4.60 19.59
CA LYS A 345 -5.62 -6.07 19.48
C LYS A 345 -4.25 -6.57 19.00
N ASN A 346 -3.64 -5.90 18.03
CA ASN A 346 -2.31 -6.28 17.55
C ASN A 346 -1.21 -6.04 18.60
N ILE A 347 -1.27 -4.94 19.34
CA ILE A 347 -0.39 -4.66 20.48
C ILE A 347 -0.45 -5.80 21.50
N LYS A 348 -1.64 -6.22 21.92
CA LYS A 348 -1.82 -7.37 22.83
C LYS A 348 -1.24 -8.67 22.26
N ARG A 349 -1.48 -8.94 20.97
CA ARG A 349 -0.95 -10.14 20.29
C ARG A 349 0.58 -10.14 20.23
N VAL A 350 1.24 -8.99 20.07
CA VAL A 350 2.71 -8.92 20.12
C VAL A 350 3.24 -9.38 21.47
N VAL A 351 2.66 -8.87 22.55
CA VAL A 351 3.04 -9.22 23.92
C VAL A 351 2.76 -10.71 24.21
N GLN A 352 1.58 -11.21 23.86
CA GLN A 352 1.21 -12.62 23.98
C GLN A 352 2.18 -13.55 23.23
N ASN A 353 2.66 -13.11 22.06
CA ASN A 353 3.62 -13.85 21.24
C ASN A 353 5.09 -13.76 21.72
N GLN A 354 5.32 -13.23 22.93
CA GLN A 354 6.64 -13.01 23.53
C GLN A 354 7.52 -12.08 22.64
N GLY A 355 6.90 -11.05 22.07
CA GLY A 355 7.54 -10.05 21.21
C GLY A 355 8.07 -8.83 21.98
N MET A 356 8.86 -8.01 21.29
CA MET A 356 9.26 -6.67 21.74
C MET A 356 8.40 -5.65 20.98
N LEU A 357 7.58 -4.87 21.68
CA LEU A 357 6.71 -3.88 21.07
C LEU A 357 7.40 -2.51 21.05
N GLY A 358 7.63 -1.93 19.87
CA GLY A 358 8.15 -0.57 19.74
C GLY A 358 7.05 0.44 19.41
N MET A 359 6.95 1.54 20.16
CA MET A 359 6.03 2.63 19.82
C MET A 359 6.51 4.00 20.33
N ALA A 360 6.20 5.05 19.57
CA ALA A 360 6.33 6.44 20.02
C ALA A 360 5.00 6.90 20.62
N PRO A 361 4.93 7.19 21.93
CA PRO A 361 3.67 7.54 22.56
C PRO A 361 3.21 8.97 22.21
N GLU A 362 4.09 9.81 21.65
CA GLU A 362 3.76 11.14 21.10
C GLU A 362 2.79 11.08 19.91
N GLY A 363 2.79 9.97 19.16
CA GLY A 363 1.91 9.77 18.00
C GLY A 363 2.21 10.65 16.78
N ARG A 364 3.02 11.71 16.92
CA ARG A 364 3.48 12.59 15.85
C ARG A 364 4.95 12.93 16.03
N LEU A 365 5.57 13.37 14.94
CA LEU A 365 6.93 13.89 14.93
C LEU A 365 6.94 15.33 15.45
N SER A 366 7.82 15.65 16.40
CA SER A 366 7.96 17.00 16.96
C SER A 366 8.27 18.05 15.88
N ALA A 367 7.53 19.16 15.88
CA ALA A 367 7.77 20.26 14.97
C ALA A 367 8.99 21.11 15.38
N TYR A 368 9.20 21.25 16.68
CA TYR A 368 10.16 22.22 17.26
C TYR A 368 11.14 21.61 18.27
N GLY A 369 11.31 20.28 18.29
CA GLY A 369 12.41 19.62 19.02
C GLY A 369 12.16 19.40 20.51
N CYS A 370 10.92 19.56 20.98
CA CYS A 370 10.51 19.25 22.34
C CYS A 370 9.30 18.32 22.35
N LEU A 371 9.06 17.68 23.49
CA LEU A 371 7.85 16.92 23.75
C LEU A 371 6.64 17.86 23.74
N GLU A 372 5.65 17.59 22.87
CA GLU A 372 4.40 18.36 22.87
C GLU A 372 3.34 17.73 23.77
N SER A 373 3.03 16.47 23.53
CA SER A 373 2.02 15.74 24.26
C SER A 373 2.23 14.24 24.14
N ILE A 374 1.68 13.49 25.08
CA ILE A 374 1.60 12.04 25.03
C ILE A 374 0.17 11.66 24.67
N THR A 375 0.01 10.67 23.77
CA THR A 375 -1.31 10.19 23.37
C THR A 375 -2.11 9.78 24.62
N PRO A 376 -3.35 10.29 24.77
CA PRO A 376 -4.20 9.94 25.91
C PRO A 376 -4.35 8.42 26.08
N ALA A 377 -4.48 7.97 27.32
CA ALA A 377 -4.60 6.56 27.71
C ALA A 377 -3.37 5.67 27.44
N THR A 378 -2.20 6.26 27.14
CA THR A 378 -0.95 5.49 27.05
C THR A 378 -0.61 4.79 28.37
N GLY A 379 -0.66 5.46 29.53
CA GLY A 379 -0.42 4.81 30.83
C GLY A 379 -1.40 3.68 31.12
N LYS A 380 -2.69 3.88 30.81
CA LYS A 380 -3.72 2.82 30.90
C LYS A 380 -3.39 1.63 30.00
N LEU A 381 -2.89 1.85 28.79
CA LEU A 381 -2.45 0.76 27.91
C LEU A 381 -1.26 0.00 28.54
N LEU A 382 -0.23 0.71 29.02
CA LEU A 382 0.95 0.09 29.64
C LEU A 382 0.57 -0.76 30.85
N LYS A 383 -0.22 -0.20 31.78
CA LYS A 383 -0.72 -0.94 32.96
C LYS A 383 -1.46 -2.22 32.57
N ASN A 384 -2.33 -2.15 31.56
CA ASN A 384 -3.08 -3.31 31.08
C ASN A 384 -2.22 -4.35 30.35
N LEU A 385 -1.06 -3.97 29.80
CA LEU A 385 -0.12 -4.93 29.21
C LEU A 385 0.66 -5.68 30.28
N GLY A 386 0.94 -5.05 31.43
CA GLY A 386 1.55 -5.69 32.60
C GLY A 386 2.93 -6.29 32.31
N VAL A 387 3.74 -5.59 31.50
CA VAL A 387 5.11 -6.00 31.14
C VAL A 387 6.08 -4.85 31.33
N ASP A 388 7.37 -5.16 31.44
CA ASP A 388 8.41 -4.12 31.57
C ASP A 388 8.34 -3.09 30.46
N VAL A 389 8.66 -1.84 30.81
CA VAL A 389 8.68 -0.70 29.89
C VAL A 389 10.06 -0.08 29.87
N ILE A 390 10.66 -0.08 28.70
CA ILE A 390 11.96 0.51 28.41
C ILE A 390 11.73 1.78 27.62
N LEU A 391 12.35 2.88 28.04
CA LEU A 391 12.44 4.10 27.28
C LEU A 391 13.77 4.15 26.53
N ALA A 392 13.71 4.40 25.23
CA ALA A 392 14.85 4.72 24.39
C ALA A 392 14.80 6.20 24.02
N LYS A 393 15.67 7.00 24.64
CA LYS A 393 15.73 8.44 24.43
C LYS A 393 16.85 8.77 23.46
N ALA A 394 16.48 9.39 22.34
CA ALA A 394 17.36 9.91 21.32
C ALA A 394 17.60 11.41 21.56
N SER A 395 18.87 11.81 21.63
CA SER A 395 19.26 13.23 21.70
C SER A 395 20.21 13.61 20.57
N GLY A 396 20.00 14.81 20.01
CA GLY A 396 20.64 15.28 18.78
C GLY A 396 20.00 14.72 17.50
N SER A 397 18.92 13.94 17.64
CA SER A 397 18.16 13.38 16.51
C SER A 397 17.35 14.45 15.82
N TYR A 398 16.73 15.40 16.55
CA TYR A 398 16.01 16.52 15.94
C TYR A 398 16.92 17.32 15.01
N MET A 399 18.12 17.66 15.46
CA MET A 399 19.11 18.39 14.66
C MET A 399 19.69 17.57 13.50
N THR A 400 19.51 16.25 13.52
CA THR A 400 19.96 15.39 12.43
C THR A 400 18.99 15.42 11.26
N PHE A 401 17.70 15.17 11.49
CA PHE A 401 16.74 15.19 10.39
C PHE A 401 15.35 15.60 10.90
N PRO A 402 15.13 16.90 11.13
CA PRO A 402 13.87 17.39 11.68
C PRO A 402 12.77 17.29 10.63
N LYS A 403 11.52 17.35 11.10
CA LYS A 403 10.31 17.23 10.27
C LYS A 403 10.33 18.11 9.02
N TRP A 404 10.70 19.37 9.20
CA TRP A 404 10.66 20.42 8.19
C TRP A 404 11.81 20.36 7.19
N SER A 405 12.91 19.69 7.51
CA SER A 405 14.05 19.62 6.60
C SER A 405 13.85 18.56 5.52
N SER A 406 14.35 18.88 4.32
CA SER A 406 14.37 17.94 3.18
C SER A 406 15.59 17.01 3.20
N TYR A 407 16.67 17.38 3.90
CA TYR A 407 17.92 16.64 3.91
C TYR A 407 18.48 16.42 5.33
N PRO A 408 19.05 15.23 5.62
CA PRO A 408 19.65 14.98 6.91
C PRO A 408 21.02 15.67 7.06
N ARG A 409 21.30 16.17 8.25
CA ARG A 409 22.54 16.85 8.68
C ARG A 409 23.39 15.90 9.51
N ARG A 410 24.69 15.87 9.29
CA ARG A 410 25.58 14.96 10.02
C ARG A 410 26.00 15.61 11.33
N GLY A 411 25.64 15.00 12.45
CA GLY A 411 26.03 15.43 13.79
C GLY A 411 26.43 14.27 14.68
N ARG A 412 26.22 14.44 15.98
CA ARG A 412 26.33 13.41 17.02
C ARG A 412 24.92 13.10 17.50
N ILE A 413 24.62 11.81 17.66
CA ILE A 413 23.37 11.34 18.25
C ILE A 413 23.72 10.51 19.48
N GLU A 414 22.98 10.73 20.55
CA GLU A 414 23.12 9.98 21.80
C GLU A 414 21.85 9.20 22.07
N MET A 415 21.96 7.87 22.07
CA MET A 415 20.87 6.96 22.39
C MET A 415 21.07 6.39 23.78
N ARG A 416 20.08 6.58 24.66
CA ARG A 416 20.08 6.03 26.02
C ARG A 416 18.86 5.14 26.24
N TYR A 417 19.09 3.93 26.73
CA TYR A 417 18.03 3.02 27.15
C TYR A 417 17.89 3.03 28.68
N GLU A 418 16.67 3.12 29.18
CA GLU A 418 16.35 3.11 30.61
C GLU A 418 15.09 2.28 30.83
N GLN A 419 15.07 1.42 31.84
CA GLN A 419 13.82 0.81 32.29
C GLN A 419 13.07 1.82 33.14
N ILE A 420 11.91 2.27 32.68
CA ILE A 420 11.09 3.26 33.37
C ILE A 420 9.97 2.63 34.20
N PHE A 421 9.55 1.41 33.86
CA PHE A 421 8.63 0.62 34.67
C PHE A 421 9.01 -0.86 34.66
N SER A 422 8.85 -1.52 35.81
CA SER A 422 8.73 -2.99 35.88
C SER A 422 7.27 -3.42 35.76
N ALA A 423 7.03 -4.69 35.41
CA ALA A 423 5.68 -5.26 35.43
C ALA A 423 5.00 -5.14 36.81
N ASP A 424 5.73 -5.39 37.89
CA ASP A 424 5.22 -5.29 39.26
C ASP A 424 4.86 -3.85 39.62
N GLU A 425 5.71 -2.89 39.26
CA GLU A 425 5.47 -1.47 39.47
C GLU A 425 4.22 -0.97 38.74
N LEU A 426 4.01 -1.39 37.47
CA LEU A 426 2.80 -1.06 36.72
C LEU A 426 1.53 -1.59 37.39
N SER A 427 1.60 -2.75 38.02
CA SER A 427 0.44 -3.34 38.71
C SER A 427 0.06 -2.52 39.96
N ALA A 428 1.08 -2.01 40.68
CA ALA A 428 0.92 -1.31 41.95
C ALA A 428 0.48 0.16 41.79
N LEU A 429 1.06 0.92 40.84
CA LEU A 429 0.81 2.35 40.68
C LEU A 429 -0.59 2.67 40.13
N SER A 430 -1.20 3.78 40.53
CA SER A 430 -2.44 4.31 39.95
C SER A 430 -2.27 4.75 38.48
N PHE A 431 -3.36 5.03 37.76
CA PHE A 431 -3.23 5.51 36.38
C PHE A 431 -2.58 6.90 36.33
N GLU A 432 -2.89 7.75 37.30
CA GLU A 432 -2.39 9.11 37.45
C GLU A 432 -0.89 9.11 37.76
N GLU A 433 -0.43 8.21 38.64
CA GLU A 433 0.99 8.04 38.98
C GLU A 433 1.80 7.54 37.76
N ILE A 434 1.23 6.60 37.01
CA ILE A 434 1.86 6.09 35.78
C ILE A 434 1.98 7.20 34.74
N ASP A 435 0.89 7.93 34.49
CA ASP A 435 0.92 9.03 33.51
C ASP A 435 1.91 10.11 33.95
N ALA A 436 1.92 10.53 35.23
CA ALA A 436 2.86 11.52 35.75
C ALA A 436 4.33 11.08 35.56
N LYS A 437 4.69 9.86 35.97
CA LYS A 437 6.04 9.32 35.79
C LYS A 437 6.39 9.15 34.30
N LEU A 438 5.44 8.75 33.47
CA LEU A 438 5.65 8.62 32.03
C LEU A 438 5.96 9.98 31.39
N TYR A 439 5.21 11.03 31.73
CA TYR A 439 5.45 12.39 31.26
C TYR A 439 6.83 12.92 31.68
N ASP A 440 7.19 12.76 32.96
CA ASP A 440 8.52 13.13 33.47
C ASP A 440 9.64 12.45 32.70
N LYS A 441 9.57 11.12 32.55
CA LYS A 441 10.62 10.35 31.85
C LYS A 441 10.69 10.64 30.36
N MET A 442 9.55 10.84 29.71
CA MET A 442 9.47 11.17 28.29
C MET A 442 9.87 12.61 27.99
N TYR A 443 9.86 13.54 28.95
CA TYR A 443 10.18 14.94 28.70
C TYR A 443 11.56 15.11 28.06
N TYR A 444 11.64 15.88 26.99
CA TYR A 444 12.91 16.22 26.35
C TYR A 444 12.85 17.61 25.74
N ASP A 445 14.02 18.23 25.68
CA ASP A 445 14.27 19.47 24.97
C ASP A 445 15.61 19.36 24.23
N GLU A 446 15.53 19.26 22.91
CA GLU A 446 16.72 19.08 22.08
C GLU A 446 17.58 20.36 22.02
N PHE A 447 17.00 21.54 22.26
CA PHE A 447 17.72 22.81 22.27
C PHE A 447 18.47 23.02 23.58
N GLU A 448 17.93 22.56 24.71
CA GLU A 448 18.69 22.50 25.96
C GLU A 448 19.85 21.51 25.87
N TRP A 449 19.61 20.32 25.32
CA TRP A 449 20.66 19.35 25.06
C TRP A 449 21.75 19.95 24.17
N GLN A 450 21.37 20.63 23.09
CA GLN A 450 22.32 21.24 22.17
C GLN A 450 23.11 22.38 22.82
N LYS A 451 22.46 23.22 23.64
CA LYS A 451 23.12 24.27 24.41
C LYS A 451 24.20 23.71 25.33
N GLN A 452 23.92 22.60 26.01
CA GLN A 452 24.86 21.93 26.91
C GLN A 452 26.00 21.22 26.16
N ASN A 453 25.71 20.62 25.02
CA ASN A 453 26.63 19.72 24.33
C ASN A 453 27.43 20.37 23.19
N GLN A 454 26.97 21.52 22.70
CA GLN A 454 27.62 22.33 21.65
C GLN A 454 28.06 21.47 20.45
N VAL A 455 27.14 20.66 19.92
CA VAL A 455 27.46 19.74 18.81
C VAL A 455 27.37 20.48 17.49
N TYR A 456 28.45 20.48 16.72
CA TYR A 456 28.46 21.03 15.37
C TYR A 456 27.75 20.09 14.38
N PHE A 457 26.70 20.57 13.70
CA PHE A 457 26.00 19.82 12.65
C PHE A 457 26.48 20.25 11.25
N ARG A 458 26.91 19.28 10.44
CA ARG A 458 27.38 19.49 9.06
C ARG A 458 26.26 19.26 8.05
N GLY A 459 26.03 20.23 7.18
CA GLY A 459 25.06 20.17 6.09
C GLY A 459 25.04 21.46 5.28
N LYS A 460 24.16 21.53 4.29
CA LYS A 460 23.82 22.75 3.54
C LYS A 460 22.34 23.02 3.75
N HIS A 461 21.87 24.22 3.41
CA HIS A 461 20.43 24.53 3.41
C HIS A 461 19.77 24.36 4.79
N PHE A 462 20.39 24.94 5.83
CA PHE A 462 19.93 24.78 7.21
C PHE A 462 18.56 25.42 7.48
N ALA A 463 18.27 26.55 6.87
CA ALA A 463 17.01 27.26 7.09
C ALA A 463 15.86 26.71 6.24
N GLU A 464 16.17 26.08 5.10
CA GLU A 464 15.14 25.64 4.14
C GLU A 464 14.14 24.65 4.75
N GLY A 465 12.86 25.01 4.68
CA GLY A 465 11.74 24.30 5.28
C GLY A 465 11.20 24.95 6.55
N LEU A 466 11.97 25.82 7.22
CA LEU A 466 11.52 26.51 8.44
C LEU A 466 10.34 27.45 8.17
N GLU A 467 10.24 28.03 6.99
CA GLU A 467 9.11 28.87 6.55
C GLU A 467 7.76 28.12 6.54
N HIS A 468 7.78 26.79 6.67
CA HIS A 468 6.60 25.94 6.80
C HIS A 468 6.27 25.55 8.25
N ILE A 469 7.09 25.95 9.22
CA ILE A 469 6.81 25.75 10.64
C ILE A 469 6.88 27.05 11.46
N LEU A 470 7.59 28.06 10.96
CA LEU A 470 7.71 29.42 11.49
C LEU A 470 6.99 30.36 10.52
N TYR A 471 5.68 30.51 10.72
CA TYR A 471 4.81 31.32 9.87
C TYR A 471 4.62 32.76 10.37
N LEU A 472 4.86 33.05 11.65
CA LEU A 472 4.67 34.40 12.21
C LEU A 472 6.01 35.14 12.29
N CYS A 473 6.04 36.38 11.82
CA CYS A 473 7.23 37.21 11.99
C CYS A 473 7.31 37.85 13.38
N PRO A 474 8.40 37.64 14.16
CA PRO A 474 8.53 38.18 15.51
C PRO A 474 8.80 39.70 15.53
N VAL A 475 9.20 40.26 14.39
CA VAL A 475 9.56 41.68 14.26
C VAL A 475 8.34 42.53 13.88
N CYS A 476 7.62 42.16 12.81
CA CYS A 476 6.49 42.93 12.28
C CYS A 476 5.11 42.29 12.49
N GLY A 477 5.05 41.07 13.03
CA GLY A 477 3.78 40.37 13.31
C GLY A 477 3.05 39.82 12.08
N GLN A 478 3.57 40.00 10.86
CA GLN A 478 2.94 39.50 9.64
C GLN A 478 3.14 37.99 9.45
N GLU A 479 2.11 37.32 8.94
CA GLU A 479 2.11 35.88 8.70
C GLU A 479 2.59 35.51 7.29
N PHE A 480 3.21 34.33 7.16
CA PHE A 480 3.65 33.70 5.93
C PHE A 480 4.63 34.52 5.07
N THR A 481 5.32 35.48 5.68
CA THR A 481 6.25 36.43 5.02
C THR A 481 7.69 35.94 4.91
N TYR A 482 8.09 34.92 5.69
CA TYR A 482 9.45 34.41 5.61
C TYR A 482 9.67 33.51 4.39
N GLU A 483 10.83 33.69 3.77
CA GLU A 483 11.38 32.81 2.74
C GLU A 483 12.74 32.31 3.20
N ALA A 484 12.97 31.00 3.05
CA ALA A 484 14.23 30.39 3.43
C ALA A 484 15.10 30.12 2.21
N GLN A 485 16.38 30.49 2.30
CA GLN A 485 17.37 30.17 1.30
C GLN A 485 18.70 29.86 1.97
N GLY A 486 19.24 28.65 1.73
CA GLY A 486 20.49 28.24 2.34
C GLY A 486 20.38 28.23 3.87
N HIS A 487 21.11 29.11 4.52
CA HIS A 487 21.13 29.24 5.98
C HIS A 487 20.26 30.40 6.49
N HIS A 488 19.66 31.18 5.60
CA HIS A 488 18.96 32.42 5.96
C HIS A 488 17.44 32.26 5.87
N LEU A 489 16.75 32.98 6.74
CA LEU A 489 15.32 33.29 6.70
C LEU A 489 15.17 34.80 6.48
N HIS A 490 14.59 35.18 5.35
CA HIS A 490 14.34 36.58 4.99
C HIS A 490 12.85 36.90 5.04
N CYS A 491 12.45 37.94 5.78
CA CYS A 491 11.07 38.41 5.83
C CYS A 491 10.79 39.36 4.66
N THR A 492 9.82 39.03 3.79
CA THR A 492 9.47 39.87 2.64
C THR A 492 8.78 41.19 3.01
N ASN A 493 8.29 41.34 4.24
CA ASN A 493 7.57 42.54 4.69
C ASN A 493 8.45 43.56 5.43
N CYS A 494 9.22 43.13 6.44
CA CYS A 494 10.10 44.03 7.21
C CYS A 494 11.58 43.88 6.87
N HIS A 495 11.93 43.01 5.92
CA HIS A 495 13.28 42.77 5.43
C HIS A 495 14.29 42.28 6.48
N THR A 496 13.81 41.86 7.66
CA THR A 496 14.62 41.17 8.66
C THR A 496 15.22 39.91 8.06
N ASP A 497 16.54 39.78 8.18
CA ASP A 497 17.29 38.59 7.81
C ASP A 497 17.79 37.87 9.06
N VAL A 498 17.59 36.56 9.12
CA VAL A 498 17.97 35.71 10.25
C VAL A 498 18.80 34.54 9.74
N LEU A 499 20.03 34.40 10.24
CA LEU A 499 20.90 33.28 9.93
C LEU A 499 20.69 32.14 10.93
N LEU A 500 20.45 30.91 10.46
CA LEU A 500 20.51 29.69 11.27
C LEU A 500 21.91 29.06 11.15
N ASN A 501 22.66 29.10 12.25
CA ASN A 501 24.01 28.57 12.27
C ASN A 501 24.05 27.03 12.44
N ASN A 502 25.25 26.45 12.37
CA ASN A 502 25.48 25.01 12.47
C ASN A 502 25.27 24.43 13.89
N TYR A 503 25.05 25.28 14.88
CA TYR A 503 24.71 24.91 16.25
C TYR A 503 23.22 25.02 16.55
N TYR A 504 22.40 25.35 15.53
CA TYR A 504 20.95 25.53 15.62
C TYR A 504 20.48 26.79 16.36
N ASP A 505 21.35 27.80 16.49
CA ASP A 505 20.99 29.11 17.00
C ASP A 505 20.71 30.10 15.86
N PHE A 506 19.77 31.00 16.10
CA PHE A 506 19.48 32.14 15.24
C PHE A 506 20.40 33.32 15.55
N GLU A 507 21.04 33.83 14.50
CA GLU A 507 21.89 35.01 14.50
C GLU A 507 21.15 36.14 13.76
N CYS A 508 20.75 37.16 14.51
CA CYS A 508 20.13 38.37 14.00
C CYS A 508 20.45 39.54 14.94
N ALA A 509 20.58 40.75 14.39
CA ALA A 509 20.81 41.97 15.17
C ALA A 509 19.55 42.45 15.90
N ASP A 510 18.35 42.13 15.40
CA ASP A 510 17.10 42.53 16.02
C ASP A 510 16.80 41.66 17.26
N PRO A 511 16.74 42.25 18.47
CA PRO A 511 16.57 41.50 19.71
C PRO A 511 15.19 40.83 19.84
N ARG A 512 14.21 41.20 19.00
CA ARG A 512 12.88 40.56 18.99
C ARG A 512 12.93 39.17 18.37
N VAL A 513 13.94 38.85 17.56
CA VAL A 513 14.09 37.51 16.96
C VAL A 513 14.50 36.51 18.05
N PRO A 514 13.69 35.46 18.28
CA PRO A 514 14.03 34.43 19.26
C PRO A 514 15.35 33.71 18.93
N LYS A 515 16.07 33.23 19.94
CA LYS A 515 17.38 32.59 19.75
C LYS A 515 17.30 31.20 19.12
N THR A 516 16.19 30.49 19.28
CA THR A 516 16.04 29.12 18.79
C THR A 516 14.73 28.92 18.05
N ILE A 517 14.66 27.84 17.25
CA ILE A 517 13.42 27.42 16.57
C ILE A 517 12.33 27.10 17.60
N ARG A 518 12.69 26.48 18.73
CA ARG A 518 11.77 26.21 19.85
C ARG A 518 11.12 27.50 20.33
N ASP A 519 11.92 28.50 20.69
CA ASP A 519 11.40 29.73 21.30
C ASP A 519 10.52 30.51 20.30
N TRP A 520 10.89 30.50 19.01
CA TRP A 520 10.06 31.09 17.95
C TRP A 520 8.75 30.31 17.78
N TYR A 521 8.79 28.98 17.75
CA TYR A 521 7.57 28.19 17.63
C TYR A 521 6.62 28.42 18.81
N LEU A 522 7.16 28.53 20.03
CA LEU A 522 6.40 28.83 21.25
C LEU A 522 5.76 30.22 21.21
N LEU A 523 6.45 31.24 20.68
CA LEU A 523 5.87 32.58 20.44
C LEU A 523 4.60 32.50 19.57
N GLN A 524 4.58 31.62 18.56
CA GLN A 524 3.39 31.42 17.73
C GLN A 524 2.26 30.78 18.53
N LYS A 525 2.55 29.75 19.35
CA LYS A 525 1.55 29.12 20.21
C LYS A 525 0.94 30.14 21.18
N GLU A 526 1.76 30.97 21.83
CA GLU A 526 1.31 32.03 22.74
C GLU A 526 0.45 33.07 22.02
N THR A 527 0.84 33.44 20.79
CA THR A 527 0.07 34.39 19.97
C THR A 527 -1.31 33.82 19.62
N GLU A 528 -1.37 32.57 19.17
CA GLU A 528 -2.66 31.92 18.85
C GLU A 528 -3.50 31.69 20.11
N GLN A 529 -2.89 31.38 21.25
CA GLN A 529 -3.59 31.25 22.52
C GLN A 529 -4.38 32.52 22.87
N LYS A 530 -3.79 33.70 22.64
CA LYS A 530 -4.47 34.99 22.85
C LYS A 530 -5.59 35.23 21.83
N ARG A 531 -5.42 34.79 20.59
CA ARG A 531 -6.42 34.99 19.50
C ARG A 531 -7.66 34.14 19.70
N ILE A 532 -7.51 32.89 20.17
CA ILE A 532 -8.65 31.98 20.41
C ILE A 532 -9.49 32.36 21.64
N GLU A 533 -9.11 33.40 22.38
CA GLU A 533 -9.97 33.98 23.42
C GLU A 533 -11.14 34.77 22.84
N ASP A 534 -11.01 35.26 21.60
CA ASP A 534 -12.14 35.81 20.85
C ASP A 534 -13.03 34.66 20.34
N PRO A 535 -14.30 34.56 20.78
CA PRO A 535 -15.22 33.51 20.34
C PRO A 535 -15.52 33.53 18.84
N SER A 536 -15.27 34.66 18.16
CA SER A 536 -15.44 34.79 16.70
C SER A 536 -14.24 34.29 15.90
N TYR A 537 -13.12 33.97 16.58
CA TYR A 537 -11.92 33.50 15.91
C TYR A 537 -12.16 32.16 15.21
N CYS A 538 -11.94 32.15 13.90
CA CYS A 538 -11.97 30.95 13.08
C CYS A 538 -10.81 30.95 12.09
N LEU A 539 -10.37 29.76 11.71
CA LEU A 539 -9.41 29.57 10.63
C LEU A 539 -10.14 28.93 9.46
N GLU A 540 -10.12 29.58 8.31
CA GLU A 540 -10.79 29.10 7.09
C GLU A 540 -9.78 28.96 5.95
N SER A 541 -9.94 27.91 5.15
CA SER A 541 -9.17 27.74 3.92
C SER A 541 -9.95 26.89 2.92
N HIS A 542 -9.90 27.28 1.66
CA HIS A 542 -10.22 26.37 0.58
C HIS A 542 -9.13 25.28 0.48
N VAL A 543 -9.56 24.04 0.32
CA VAL A 543 -8.72 22.85 0.37
C VAL A 543 -9.03 21.88 -0.76
N ARG A 544 -7.98 21.21 -1.20
CA ARG A 544 -8.08 19.98 -2.01
C ARG A 544 -7.99 18.76 -1.10
N VAL A 545 -8.83 17.76 -1.35
CA VAL A 545 -8.97 16.57 -0.49
C VAL A 545 -8.28 15.37 -1.11
N LYS A 546 -7.37 14.76 -0.37
CA LYS A 546 -6.74 13.47 -0.68
C LYS A 546 -7.26 12.39 0.28
N MET A 547 -7.48 11.20 -0.25
CA MET A 547 -7.87 10.01 0.53
C MET A 547 -7.05 8.78 0.09
N PRO A 548 -6.94 7.72 0.91
CA PRO A 548 -6.27 6.48 0.51
C PRO A 548 -6.84 5.90 -0.79
N ASP A 549 -5.98 5.60 -1.77
CA ASP A 549 -6.39 4.91 -3.00
C ASP A 549 -6.88 3.49 -2.64
N PRO A 550 -8.12 3.09 -2.99
CA PRO A 550 -8.66 1.76 -2.71
C PRO A 550 -7.78 0.62 -3.24
N ASN A 551 -6.97 0.87 -4.27
CA ASN A 551 -6.05 -0.09 -4.88
C ASN A 551 -4.68 -0.14 -4.19
N GLY A 552 -4.46 0.65 -3.13
CA GLY A 552 -3.24 0.64 -2.35
C GLY A 552 -2.04 1.28 -3.04
N ARG A 553 -2.25 2.35 -3.80
CA ARG A 553 -1.19 3.11 -4.46
C ARG A 553 -0.74 4.34 -3.66
N GLY A 554 -1.11 4.43 -2.39
CA GLY A 554 -0.91 5.63 -1.57
C GLY A 554 -2.21 6.44 -1.51
N PHE A 555 -2.15 7.70 -1.92
CA PHE A 555 -3.26 8.64 -1.82
C PHE A 555 -3.67 9.17 -3.20
N ALA A 556 -4.95 9.43 -3.37
CA ALA A 556 -5.51 10.03 -4.58
C ALA A 556 -6.25 11.32 -4.23
N LEU A 557 -6.17 12.31 -5.11
CA LEU A 557 -7.02 13.49 -5.05
C LEU A 557 -8.45 13.06 -5.39
N VAL A 558 -9.41 13.37 -4.52
CA VAL A 558 -10.80 12.90 -4.62
C VAL A 558 -11.81 14.04 -4.64
N GLY A 559 -11.40 15.27 -4.33
CA GLY A 559 -12.33 16.37 -4.20
C GLY A 559 -11.70 17.68 -3.74
N GLU A 560 -12.55 18.65 -3.47
CA GLU A 560 -12.21 20.00 -3.00
C GLU A 560 -13.39 20.63 -2.26
N GLY A 561 -13.11 21.65 -1.46
CA GLY A 561 -14.11 22.34 -0.65
C GLY A 561 -13.47 23.33 0.31
N THR A 562 -14.22 23.76 1.31
CA THR A 562 -13.75 24.69 2.34
C THR A 562 -13.68 23.96 3.67
N THR A 563 -12.56 24.12 4.39
CA THR A 563 -12.45 23.74 5.80
C THR A 563 -12.49 24.96 6.69
N THR A 564 -13.21 24.87 7.80
CA THR A 564 -13.28 25.92 8.82
C THR A 564 -13.04 25.31 10.20
N LEU A 565 -12.04 25.80 10.93
CA LEU A 565 -11.76 25.43 12.32
C LEU A 565 -12.37 26.48 13.25
N THR A 566 -13.20 26.01 14.18
CA THR A 566 -13.89 26.78 15.22
C THR A 566 -13.82 26.04 16.56
N VAL A 567 -14.42 26.60 17.61
CA VAL A 567 -14.58 25.93 18.92
C VAL A 567 -15.33 24.60 18.85
N LEU A 568 -16.15 24.38 17.81
CA LEU A 568 -16.85 23.10 17.60
C LEU A 568 -15.92 22.00 17.05
N GLY A 569 -14.83 22.40 16.39
CA GLY A 569 -13.91 21.52 15.66
C GLY A 569 -13.68 21.99 14.22
N VAL A 570 -13.26 21.06 13.36
CA VAL A 570 -13.03 21.31 11.94
C VAL A 570 -14.27 20.89 11.16
N SER A 571 -14.90 21.81 10.42
CA SER A 571 -15.90 21.48 9.41
C SER A 571 -15.26 21.40 8.03
N PHE A 572 -15.80 20.54 7.17
CA PHE A 572 -15.49 20.49 5.74
C PHE A 572 -16.79 20.52 4.95
N VAL A 573 -16.94 21.48 4.04
CA VAL A 573 -18.07 21.59 3.12
C VAL A 573 -17.53 21.61 1.69
N GLY A 574 -17.93 20.63 0.88
CA GLY A 574 -17.39 20.53 -0.48
C GLY A 574 -17.85 19.28 -1.21
N THR A 575 -17.01 18.79 -2.12
CA THR A 575 -17.28 17.55 -2.86
C THR A 575 -16.19 16.52 -2.61
N ILE A 576 -16.57 15.26 -2.45
CA ILE A 576 -15.66 14.10 -2.39
C ILE A 576 -16.18 13.01 -3.34
N ASN A 577 -15.34 12.53 -4.23
CA ASN A 577 -15.68 11.56 -5.28
C ASN A 577 -16.93 11.98 -6.11
N GLY A 578 -17.07 13.28 -6.36
CA GLY A 578 -18.19 13.87 -7.11
C GLY A 578 -19.52 13.95 -6.35
N LYS A 579 -19.53 13.69 -5.04
CA LYS A 579 -20.71 13.86 -4.18
C LYS A 579 -20.52 15.04 -3.23
N PRO A 580 -21.56 15.85 -2.97
CA PRO A 580 -21.51 16.87 -1.94
C PRO A 580 -21.39 16.22 -0.56
N GLU A 581 -20.50 16.75 0.27
CA GLU A 581 -20.25 16.30 1.63
C GLU A 581 -20.19 17.51 2.58
N ASP A 582 -20.71 17.31 3.79
CA ASP A 582 -20.65 18.23 4.92
C ASP A 582 -20.26 17.42 6.16
N ILE A 583 -19.03 17.57 6.62
CA ILE A 583 -18.43 16.73 7.65
C ILE A 583 -17.94 17.61 8.80
N LEU A 584 -18.40 17.32 10.02
CA LEU A 584 -17.90 17.93 11.25
C LEU A 584 -16.98 16.96 12.01
N PHE A 585 -15.71 17.33 12.10
CA PHE A 585 -14.73 16.69 12.97
C PHE A 585 -14.71 17.39 14.33
N LYS A 586 -15.49 16.85 15.29
CA LYS A 586 -15.64 17.44 16.63
C LYS A 586 -14.32 17.61 17.36
N LEU A 587 -14.12 18.76 18.01
CA LEU A 587 -12.91 19.09 18.75
C LEU A 587 -12.57 18.06 19.84
N SER A 588 -13.59 17.48 20.50
CA SER A 588 -13.43 16.43 21.52
C SER A 588 -12.73 15.15 21.01
N ASN A 589 -12.72 14.93 19.70
CA ASN A 589 -12.06 13.80 19.05
C ASN A 589 -10.77 14.20 18.31
N LEU A 590 -10.31 15.45 18.45
CA LEU A 590 -9.15 16.01 17.78
C LEU A 590 -8.13 16.57 18.79
N PRO A 591 -7.48 15.71 19.61
CA PRO A 591 -6.47 16.18 20.55
C PRO A 591 -5.25 16.80 19.88
N ALA A 592 -5.03 16.49 18.60
CA ALA A 592 -4.03 17.13 17.75
C ALA A 592 -4.46 17.02 16.28
N ILE A 593 -4.05 18.00 15.47
CA ILE A 593 -4.17 17.97 14.01
C ILE A 593 -2.75 17.83 13.45
N PRO A 594 -2.32 16.62 13.07
CA PRO A 594 -0.99 16.45 12.49
C PRO A 594 -0.92 17.10 11.10
N PHE A 595 0.29 17.41 10.66
CA PHE A 595 0.53 18.06 9.38
C PHE A 595 1.79 17.54 8.69
N GLY A 596 1.78 17.49 7.36
CA GLY A 596 2.95 17.30 6.51
C GLY A 596 3.53 18.66 6.08
N VAL A 597 4.85 18.82 6.21
CA VAL A 597 5.52 20.04 5.74
C VAL A 597 5.54 20.03 4.21
N LYS A 598 5.02 21.10 3.58
CA LYS A 598 4.84 21.23 2.12
C LYS A 598 3.79 20.27 1.52
N GLU A 599 2.90 19.69 2.34
CA GLU A 599 2.01 18.62 1.88
C GLU A 599 0.54 18.85 2.20
N ASP A 600 0.14 18.79 3.47
CA ASP A 600 -1.26 18.78 3.92
C ASP A 600 -1.36 18.85 5.46
N PHE A 601 -2.57 18.99 5.98
CA PHE A 601 -2.90 18.59 7.35
C PHE A 601 -3.84 17.39 7.34
N GLU A 602 -3.77 16.56 8.38
CA GLU A 602 -4.44 15.26 8.41
C GLU A 602 -5.46 15.15 9.53
N ILE A 603 -6.60 14.55 9.21
CA ILE A 603 -7.65 14.25 10.17
C ILE A 603 -8.08 12.81 10.01
N TYR A 604 -8.13 12.10 11.13
CA TYR A 604 -8.59 10.73 11.21
C TYR A 604 -10.03 10.71 11.72
N HIS A 605 -10.94 10.09 10.97
CA HIS A 605 -12.37 10.06 11.31
C HIS A 605 -13.04 8.79 10.80
N HIS A 606 -13.79 8.08 11.65
CA HIS A 606 -14.50 6.83 11.30
C HIS A 606 -13.65 5.85 10.47
N ASN A 607 -12.45 5.51 10.97
CA ASN A 607 -11.49 4.63 10.29
C ASN A 607 -11.01 5.11 8.90
N THR A 608 -11.18 6.40 8.61
CA THR A 608 -10.77 7.01 7.35
C THR A 608 -9.79 8.13 7.62
N LEU A 609 -8.75 8.23 6.78
CA LEU A 609 -7.76 9.29 6.82
C LEU A 609 -8.09 10.31 5.74
N TYR A 610 -8.24 11.56 6.15
CA TYR A 610 -8.46 12.71 5.28
C TYR A 610 -7.19 13.57 5.27
N TYR A 611 -6.68 13.86 4.08
CA TYR A 611 -5.64 14.86 3.87
C TYR A 611 -6.25 16.09 3.23
N PHE A 612 -6.06 17.24 3.88
CA PHE A 612 -6.51 18.53 3.40
C PHE A 612 -5.32 19.36 2.96
N ILE A 613 -5.30 19.76 1.69
CA ILE A 613 -4.25 20.57 1.09
C ILE A 613 -4.80 21.99 0.96
N PRO A 614 -4.48 22.91 1.87
CA PRO A 614 -4.94 24.30 1.77
C PRO A 614 -4.29 25.01 0.58
N ASP A 615 -4.98 26.02 0.06
CA ASP A 615 -4.46 26.88 -1.02
C ASP A 615 -3.12 27.50 -0.63
N ASN A 616 -3.02 28.01 0.61
CA ASN A 616 -1.73 28.35 1.21
C ASN A 616 -1.16 27.16 1.96
N ILE A 617 -0.25 26.42 1.32
CA ILE A 617 0.41 25.25 1.90
C ILE A 617 1.20 25.55 3.18
N ARG A 618 1.65 26.79 3.39
CA ARG A 618 2.35 27.19 4.62
C ARG A 618 1.40 27.25 5.82
N SER A 619 0.08 27.34 5.60
CA SER A 619 -0.91 27.39 6.68
C SER A 619 -1.07 26.06 7.44
N CYS A 620 -0.60 24.92 6.91
CA CYS A 620 -0.76 23.61 7.56
C CYS A 620 -0.25 23.59 9.01
N VAL A 621 0.85 24.28 9.32
CA VAL A 621 1.33 24.40 10.71
C VAL A 621 0.38 25.22 11.58
N LYS A 622 -0.25 26.27 11.04
CA LYS A 622 -1.22 27.09 11.77
C LYS A 622 -2.46 26.29 12.14
N TRP A 623 -2.94 25.42 11.24
CA TRP A 623 -4.01 24.46 11.55
C TRP A 623 -3.64 23.56 12.74
N SER A 624 -2.41 23.05 12.78
CA SER A 624 -1.91 22.26 13.92
C SER A 624 -1.83 23.09 15.21
N VAL A 625 -1.26 24.30 15.16
CA VAL A 625 -1.07 25.17 16.33
C VAL A 625 -2.42 25.60 16.91
N VAL A 626 -3.30 26.17 16.08
CA VAL A 626 -4.61 26.66 16.50
C VAL A 626 -5.48 25.51 17.00
N GLY A 627 -5.52 24.38 16.27
CA GLY A 627 -6.32 23.22 16.67
C GLY A 627 -5.91 22.67 18.04
N GLU A 628 -4.61 22.63 18.32
CA GLU A 628 -4.09 22.21 19.61
C GLU A 628 -4.42 23.20 20.74
N GLN A 629 -4.27 24.52 20.51
CA GLN A 629 -4.64 25.53 21.50
C GLN A 629 -6.14 25.50 21.81
N MET A 630 -6.99 25.34 20.79
CA MET A 630 -8.44 25.19 20.98
C MET A 630 -8.77 23.92 21.78
N TYR A 631 -8.13 22.79 21.48
CA TYR A 631 -8.33 21.56 22.25
C TYR A 631 -7.89 21.70 23.72
N GLN A 632 -6.76 22.34 23.97
CA GLN A 632 -6.29 22.61 25.33
C GLN A 632 -7.26 23.48 26.12
N LYS A 633 -7.82 24.52 25.50
CA LYS A 633 -8.87 25.37 26.08
C LYS A 633 -10.13 24.54 26.42
N TYR A 634 -10.61 23.74 25.46
CA TYR A 634 -11.75 22.84 25.65
C TYR A 634 -11.56 21.87 26.84
N VAL A 635 -10.38 21.25 26.96
CA VAL A 635 -10.08 20.33 28.08
C VAL A 635 -10.04 21.08 29.42
N LYS A 636 -9.53 22.31 29.45
CA LYS A 636 -9.49 23.13 30.68
C LYS A 636 -10.89 23.52 31.13
N GLU A 637 -11.75 23.93 30.20
CA GLU A 637 -13.14 24.27 30.47
C GLU A 637 -13.92 23.06 31.01
N LEU A 638 -13.76 21.88 30.40
CA LEU A 638 -14.37 20.64 30.89
C LEU A 638 -13.93 20.27 32.31
N LYS A 639 -12.68 20.53 32.70
CA LYS A 639 -12.22 20.26 34.07
C LYS A 639 -12.90 21.19 35.07
N ASN A 640 -13.00 22.47 34.74
CA ASN A 640 -13.65 23.47 35.58
C ASN A 640 -15.17 23.22 35.74
N GLU A 641 -15.82 22.58 34.78
CA GLU A 641 -17.25 22.21 34.87
C GLU A 641 -17.50 20.96 35.75
N ASN A 642 -16.47 20.14 35.99
CA ASN A 642 -16.56 18.91 36.78
C ASN A 642 -15.98 19.05 38.22
N GLU A 643 -15.42 20.22 38.54
CA GLU A 643 -15.01 20.66 39.88
C GLU A 643 -16.10 21.54 40.49
#